data_AF-A0A7V3SUI7-F1
#
_entry.id   AF-A0A7V3SUI7-F1
#
_cell.length_a   1.000
_cell.length_b   1.000
_cell.length_c   1.000
_cell.angle_alpha   90.00
_cell.angle_beta   90.00
_cell.angle_gamma   90.00
#
_symmetry.space_group_name_H-M   'P 1'
#
loop_
_entity.id
_entity.type
_entity.pdbx_description
1 polymer ?
#
loop_
_entity_poly.entity_id
_entity_poly.type
_entity_poly.pdbx_seq_one_letter_code
_entity_poly.pdbx_strand_id
1 'polypeptide(L)'
;VVCDKCGVEVIQSKVRRERLGHIELASPVAHIWFLKGLPSRIGTLLDMTMRQLEKVLYFESYVVIDPGDTPLKEKELLTEEEYKKKVAEYGSSFKAGMGAEAIRELLRRVNLDELYNELKVKINEAVSLGIKKKLTKRLKVVDAFRKSGNSPEWMIMDVIPVLPPDLRPLVPLEGGRFATSDLNDLYRRVINRNNRLKRLIELKAPSVIIKNEKRMLQEAVDALFDNGRRSRVLKSTTKRPLKSLSDMIKGKQGRFRQNLLGKRVDYSGRSVIVVGPELKLHQCGLPKRMALELFKPFIFNKLEEKGYASTIKAAKKLVEKEGPEVWDALEEVIKEHPVLLNRAPTLHRLGIQAFDPVLVEGKAIKLHPLVCTAFNADFDGDQMAVHIPLSIEAQIEARVLMMSVNNILSPANGKPIVVPTQDMVLGVYYLTKEKGKIFSNVEEAKKAFEGQRLKKDDIIRVKLTKGLLVEATYEDVVDFVEKKGFKDINKKLKTFSDPEEVRATYDLGNLKEHEWITVRLNGDYVDTTPGRIIFSEILPDGIPFSMINKTLTKKELGKLIEYIYKKCGKRETVVFLDKLEQLGFKYATKSGVSISMDDMHIPSKKAELIKAAEQEVIEVQKQYNDGLITQGERYNKVIDIWANVTEKVAEEMMKELGAEDGRPLSEDELQERRAFNSIYMMADSGARGSTAQIRQLAGMRGLMAKPSGEIIETPITANFREGLTPLQYFISTHG
;
A
#
# COMPACT_ATOMS: atom_id res chain seq x y z
N VAL A 1 -53.73 -12.99 8.17
CA VAL A 1 -54.66 -13.26 9.29
C VAL A 1 -54.02 -12.72 10.56
N VAL A 2 -54.75 -11.93 11.36
CA VAL A 2 -54.28 -11.44 12.67
C VAL A 2 -54.89 -12.30 13.76
N CYS A 3 -54.09 -12.73 14.73
CA CYS A 3 -54.58 -13.54 15.84
C CYS A 3 -55.33 -12.69 16.86
N ASP A 4 -56.60 -13.02 17.16
CA ASP A 4 -57.42 -12.25 18.10
C ASP A 4 -56.93 -12.32 19.56
N LYS A 5 -56.19 -13.36 19.93
CA LYS A 5 -55.67 -13.53 21.31
C LYS A 5 -54.44 -12.68 21.62
N CYS A 6 -53.51 -12.56 20.66
CA CYS A 6 -52.23 -11.87 20.88
C CYS A 6 -52.03 -10.62 20.00
N GLY A 7 -52.94 -10.36 19.05
CA GLY A 7 -52.83 -9.24 18.10
C GLY A 7 -51.69 -9.36 17.09
N VAL A 8 -50.99 -10.51 17.04
CA VAL A 8 -49.88 -10.73 16.12
C VAL A 8 -50.40 -11.20 14.77
N GLU A 9 -49.96 -10.52 13.72
CA GLU A 9 -50.21 -10.90 12.34
C GLU A 9 -49.36 -12.10 11.93
N VAL A 10 -49.99 -13.12 11.31
CA VAL A 10 -49.31 -14.29 10.76
C VAL A 10 -48.70 -13.91 9.40
N ILE A 11 -47.40 -13.59 9.41
CA ILE A 11 -46.60 -13.22 8.24
C ILE A 11 -45.16 -13.73 8.39
N GLN A 12 -44.38 -13.72 7.31
CA GLN A 12 -42.96 -14.07 7.35
C GLN A 12 -42.20 -13.19 8.35
N SER A 13 -41.32 -13.81 9.16
CA SER A 13 -40.55 -13.12 10.20
C SER A 13 -39.64 -12.00 9.68
N LYS A 14 -39.26 -12.03 8.39
CA LYS A 14 -38.41 -11.03 7.73
C LYS A 14 -38.94 -9.60 7.87
N VAL A 15 -40.26 -9.41 7.98
CA VAL A 15 -40.87 -8.08 8.14
C VAL A 15 -40.41 -7.37 9.43
N ARG A 16 -39.91 -8.10 10.43
CA ARG A 16 -39.35 -7.55 11.68
C ARG A 16 -38.07 -6.74 11.46
N ARG A 17 -37.47 -6.83 10.28
CA ARG A 17 -36.31 -6.02 9.89
C ARG A 17 -36.69 -4.71 9.19
N GLU A 18 -37.92 -4.61 8.70
CA GLU A 18 -38.38 -3.50 7.84
C GLU A 18 -39.42 -2.62 8.56
N ARG A 19 -40.29 -3.21 9.41
CA ARG A 19 -41.35 -2.47 10.13
C ARG A 19 -40.79 -1.59 11.24
N LEU A 20 -40.98 -0.28 11.10
CA LEU A 20 -40.65 0.72 12.11
C LEU A 20 -41.75 0.84 13.17
N GLY A 21 -41.36 1.21 14.38
CA GLY A 21 -42.28 1.70 15.41
C GLY A 21 -42.14 3.21 15.61
N HIS A 22 -42.90 3.78 16.54
CA HIS A 22 -42.71 5.16 16.98
C HIS A 22 -42.93 5.29 18.49
N ILE A 23 -42.40 6.37 19.07
CA ILE A 23 -42.61 6.79 20.46
C ILE A 23 -43.18 8.21 20.40
N GLU A 24 -44.41 8.37 20.90
CA GLU A 24 -45.01 9.68 21.12
C GLU A 24 -44.42 10.34 22.36
N LEU A 25 -43.82 11.51 22.19
CA LEU A 25 -43.20 12.24 23.29
C LEU A 25 -44.25 13.03 24.07
N ALA A 26 -44.11 13.05 25.39
CA ALA A 26 -44.96 13.81 26.32
C ALA A 26 -44.69 15.32 26.27
N SER A 27 -43.53 15.71 25.75
CA SER A 27 -43.12 17.09 25.52
C SER A 27 -42.31 17.11 24.22
N PRO A 28 -42.47 18.13 23.36
CA PRO A 28 -41.62 18.31 22.19
C PRO A 28 -40.14 18.37 22.57
N VAL A 29 -39.27 17.87 21.69
CA VAL A 29 -37.82 17.77 21.90
C VAL A 29 -37.07 18.29 20.69
N ALA A 30 -36.08 19.16 20.89
CA ALA A 30 -35.27 19.67 19.79
C ALA A 30 -34.35 18.58 19.23
N HIS A 31 -34.27 18.45 17.90
CA HIS A 31 -33.37 17.48 17.30
C HIS A 31 -31.90 17.96 17.38
N ILE A 32 -31.04 17.16 18.02
CA ILE A 32 -29.63 17.50 18.32
C ILE A 32 -28.80 17.91 17.09
N TRP A 33 -29.01 17.27 15.94
CA TRP A 33 -28.30 17.63 14.69
C TRP A 33 -28.58 19.05 14.20
N PHE A 34 -29.81 19.56 14.32
CA PHE A 34 -30.15 20.92 13.89
C PHE A 34 -29.75 21.96 14.92
N LEU A 35 -29.71 21.58 16.20
CA LEU A 35 -29.26 22.42 17.30
C LEU A 35 -27.73 22.58 17.32
N LYS A 36 -26.98 21.48 17.45
CA LYS A 36 -25.52 21.44 17.58
C LYS A 36 -24.79 21.16 16.26
N GLY A 37 -25.50 21.17 15.14
CA GLY A 37 -24.87 21.23 13.82
C GLY A 37 -24.02 22.50 13.69
N LEU A 38 -22.89 22.44 12.99
CA LEU A 38 -22.09 23.62 12.67
C LEU A 38 -22.27 23.92 11.17
N PRO A 39 -22.96 25.01 10.78
CA PRO A 39 -23.67 25.98 11.62
C PRO A 39 -25.02 25.45 12.16
N SER A 40 -25.47 25.99 13.30
CA SER A 40 -26.76 25.62 13.90
C SER A 40 -27.90 26.13 13.03
N ARG A 41 -28.78 25.25 12.56
CA ARG A 41 -29.88 25.65 11.65
C ARG A 41 -30.95 26.43 12.41
N ILE A 42 -31.29 25.97 13.62
CA ILE A 42 -32.21 26.66 14.53
C ILE A 42 -31.64 28.04 14.90
N GLY A 43 -30.36 28.11 15.31
CA GLY A 43 -29.72 29.37 15.67
C GLY A 43 -29.61 30.35 14.52
N THR A 44 -29.33 29.85 13.31
CA THR A 44 -29.24 30.70 12.11
C THR A 44 -30.62 31.28 11.74
N LEU A 45 -31.70 30.50 11.84
CA LEU A 45 -33.05 30.99 11.54
C LEU A 45 -33.53 32.04 12.55
N LEU A 46 -33.38 31.76 13.84
CA LEU A 46 -33.82 32.64 14.92
C LEU A 46 -32.88 33.83 15.18
N ASP A 47 -31.69 33.85 14.56
CA ASP A 47 -30.58 34.79 14.85
C ASP A 47 -30.13 34.79 16.32
N MET A 48 -30.20 33.62 16.95
CA MET A 48 -29.75 33.39 18.32
C MET A 48 -28.45 32.59 18.31
N THR A 49 -27.57 32.90 19.27
CA THR A 49 -26.34 32.11 19.45
C THR A 49 -26.67 30.71 19.99
N MET A 50 -25.81 29.73 19.71
CA MET A 50 -26.00 28.35 20.20
C MET A 50 -26.11 28.29 21.73
N ARG A 51 -25.30 29.09 22.45
CA ARG A 51 -25.35 29.17 23.92
C ARG A 51 -26.68 29.71 24.42
N GLN A 52 -27.24 30.72 23.75
CA GLN A 52 -28.57 31.26 24.10
C GLN A 52 -29.66 30.21 23.91
N LEU A 53 -29.61 29.45 22.81
CA LEU A 53 -30.56 28.35 22.57
C LEU A 53 -30.43 27.22 23.60
N GLU A 54 -29.21 26.84 23.97
CA GLU A 54 -28.98 25.81 25.01
C GLU A 54 -29.58 26.24 26.36
N LYS A 55 -29.40 27.51 26.76
CA LYS A 55 -30.00 28.05 27.99
C LYS A 55 -31.53 27.93 28.00
N VAL A 56 -32.18 28.19 26.87
CA VAL A 56 -33.64 28.07 26.75
C VAL A 56 -34.08 26.60 26.76
N LEU A 57 -33.42 25.75 25.96
CA LEU A 57 -33.79 24.33 25.80
C LEU A 57 -33.58 23.49 27.05
N TYR A 58 -32.52 23.77 27.83
CA TYR A 58 -32.21 23.05 29.07
C TYR A 58 -32.82 23.73 30.32
N PHE A 59 -33.81 24.60 30.13
CA PHE A 59 -34.62 25.23 31.19
C PHE A 59 -33.84 26.15 32.15
N GLU A 60 -32.80 26.83 31.68
CA GLU A 60 -32.02 27.81 32.48
C GLU A 60 -32.56 29.25 32.36
N SER A 61 -33.16 29.62 31.22
CA SER A 61 -33.67 30.97 30.97
C SER A 61 -34.98 30.93 30.19
N TYR A 62 -35.81 31.96 30.37
CA TYR A 62 -37.01 32.19 29.56
C TYR A 62 -36.64 32.98 28.30
N VAL A 63 -37.38 32.77 27.22
CA VAL A 63 -37.32 33.57 26.00
C VAL A 63 -38.67 34.26 25.77
N VAL A 64 -38.65 35.55 25.45
CA VAL A 64 -39.85 36.30 25.07
C VAL A 64 -40.31 35.83 23.69
N ILE A 65 -41.50 35.23 23.64
CA ILE A 65 -42.16 34.73 22.42
C ILE A 65 -43.00 35.83 21.80
N ASP A 66 -43.69 36.60 22.65
CA ASP A 66 -44.54 37.71 22.26
C ASP A 66 -44.34 38.88 23.24
N PRO A 67 -43.80 40.02 22.80
CA PRO A 67 -43.62 41.18 23.67
C PRO A 67 -44.94 41.91 23.99
N GLY A 68 -46.01 41.71 23.21
CA GLY A 68 -47.26 42.47 23.37
C GLY A 68 -47.01 43.99 23.42
N ASP A 69 -47.68 44.67 24.36
CA ASP A 69 -47.56 46.12 24.56
C ASP A 69 -46.40 46.52 25.52
N THR A 70 -45.54 45.58 25.88
CA THR A 70 -44.44 45.81 26.85
C THR A 70 -43.17 46.30 26.16
N PRO A 71 -42.22 46.94 26.87
CA PRO A 71 -40.95 47.40 26.29
C PRO A 71 -39.96 46.25 25.95
N LEU A 72 -40.39 44.99 26.06
CA LEU A 72 -39.56 43.81 25.85
C LEU A 72 -39.31 43.56 24.36
N LYS A 73 -38.16 42.98 24.03
CA LYS A 73 -37.87 42.56 22.66
C LYS A 73 -38.19 41.09 22.44
N GLU A 74 -38.74 40.77 21.28
CA GLU A 74 -38.88 39.37 20.85
C GLU A 74 -37.50 38.69 20.86
N LYS A 75 -37.43 37.45 21.37
CA LYS A 75 -36.18 36.65 21.51
C LYS A 75 -35.19 37.17 22.56
N GLU A 76 -35.58 38.15 23.38
CA GLU A 76 -34.84 38.53 24.58
C GLU A 76 -34.85 37.39 25.60
N LEU A 77 -33.70 37.15 26.24
CA LEU A 77 -33.58 36.15 27.30
C LEU A 77 -33.81 36.79 28.67
N LEU A 78 -34.64 36.15 29.48
CA LEU A 78 -34.93 36.56 30.85
C LEU A 78 -34.46 35.46 31.81
N THR A 79 -33.73 35.84 32.84
CA THR A 79 -33.47 34.96 33.98
C THR A 79 -34.75 34.71 34.77
N GLU A 80 -34.76 33.70 35.65
CA GLU A 80 -35.95 33.39 36.45
C GLU A 80 -36.39 34.57 37.35
N GLU A 81 -35.42 35.31 37.89
CA GLU A 81 -35.69 36.49 38.72
C GLU A 81 -36.26 37.65 37.89
N GLU A 82 -35.66 37.94 36.73
CA GLU A 82 -36.15 38.99 35.82
C GLU A 82 -37.53 38.64 35.27
N TYR A 83 -37.79 37.38 34.97
CA TYR A 83 -39.11 36.92 34.55
C TYR A 83 -40.14 37.15 35.65
N LYS A 84 -39.85 36.81 36.91
CA LYS A 84 -40.76 37.08 38.04
C LYS A 84 -41.03 38.57 38.24
N LYS A 85 -40.00 39.42 38.13
CA LYS A 85 -40.14 40.88 38.20
C LYS A 85 -41.03 41.41 37.07
N LYS A 86 -40.73 41.05 35.81
CA LYS A 86 -41.49 41.49 34.63
C LYS A 86 -42.94 40.97 34.65
N VAL A 87 -43.19 39.76 35.16
CA VAL A 87 -44.56 39.25 35.35
C VAL A 87 -45.29 40.00 36.47
N ALA A 88 -44.61 40.40 37.54
CA ALA A 88 -45.21 41.23 38.59
C ALA A 88 -45.53 42.66 38.10
N GLU A 89 -44.70 43.22 37.22
CA GLU A 89 -44.87 44.56 36.64
C GLU A 89 -45.95 44.61 35.54
N TYR A 90 -45.90 43.69 34.58
CA TYR A 90 -46.72 43.75 33.35
C TYR A 90 -47.83 42.69 33.29
N GLY A 91 -47.95 41.81 34.29
CA GLY A 91 -48.97 40.77 34.33
C GLY A 91 -48.91 39.83 33.12
N SER A 92 -50.05 39.62 32.47
CA SER A 92 -50.21 38.76 31.28
C SER A 92 -49.99 39.49 29.95
N SER A 93 -49.46 40.71 29.97
CA SER A 93 -49.33 41.57 28.76
C SER A 93 -48.26 41.10 27.77
N PHE A 94 -47.39 40.16 28.18
CA PHE A 94 -46.39 39.55 27.32
C PHE A 94 -46.35 38.03 27.54
N LYS A 95 -45.89 37.29 26.52
CA LYS A 95 -45.74 35.83 26.57
C LYS A 95 -44.26 35.45 26.52
N ALA A 96 -43.75 34.84 27.58
CA ALA A 96 -42.42 34.22 27.59
C ALA A 96 -42.51 32.74 27.99
N GLY A 97 -41.64 31.93 27.41
CA GLY A 97 -41.61 30.48 27.62
C GLY A 97 -40.20 29.93 27.74
N MET A 98 -40.09 28.65 28.07
CA MET A 98 -38.82 27.92 28.17
C MET A 98 -38.94 26.52 27.57
N GLY A 99 -37.81 25.90 27.26
CA GLY A 99 -37.75 24.57 26.66
C GLY A 99 -38.02 24.55 25.16
N ALA A 100 -38.14 23.34 24.61
CA ALA A 100 -38.35 23.13 23.18
C ALA A 100 -39.72 23.63 22.67
N GLU A 101 -40.73 23.71 23.54
CA GLU A 101 -42.06 24.28 23.22
C GLU A 101 -41.95 25.76 22.83
N ALA A 102 -41.18 26.54 23.60
CA ALA A 102 -40.97 27.96 23.31
C ALA A 102 -40.20 28.17 21.99
N ILE A 103 -39.17 27.36 21.74
CA ILE A 103 -38.42 27.40 20.48
C ILE A 103 -39.30 27.01 19.28
N ARG A 104 -40.19 26.01 19.46
CA ARG A 104 -41.14 25.62 18.42
C ARG A 104 -42.12 26.74 18.10
N GLU A 105 -42.65 27.42 19.11
CA GLU A 105 -43.58 28.54 18.91
C GLU A 105 -42.89 29.71 18.20
N LEU A 106 -41.64 30.03 18.57
CA LEU A 106 -40.83 31.01 17.86
C LEU A 106 -40.61 30.62 16.40
N LEU A 107 -40.27 29.35 16.11
CA LEU A 107 -40.07 28.87 14.74
C LEU A 107 -41.35 28.94 13.90
N ARG A 108 -42.51 28.64 14.49
CA ARG A 108 -43.82 28.72 13.83
C ARG A 108 -44.20 30.15 13.45
N ARG A 109 -43.77 31.15 14.24
CA ARG A 109 -44.03 32.57 13.96
C ARG A 109 -43.13 33.16 12.86
N VAL A 110 -42.07 32.47 12.43
CA VAL A 110 -41.17 32.98 11.39
C VAL A 110 -41.82 32.85 10.01
N ASN A 111 -42.18 33.99 9.40
CA ASN A 111 -42.54 34.05 7.99
C ASN A 111 -41.27 34.03 7.11
N LEU A 112 -41.08 32.95 6.34
CA LEU A 112 -39.89 32.74 5.53
C LEU A 112 -39.79 33.71 4.33
N ASP A 113 -40.91 34.12 3.74
CA ASP A 113 -40.93 35.01 2.58
C ASP A 113 -40.58 36.45 2.97
N GLU A 114 -41.16 36.93 4.08
CA GLU A 114 -40.83 38.24 4.65
C GLU A 114 -39.36 38.30 5.07
N LEU A 115 -38.90 37.28 5.81
CA LEU A 115 -37.51 37.20 6.26
C LEU A 115 -36.52 37.12 5.09
N TYR A 116 -36.88 36.46 3.99
CA TYR A 116 -36.06 36.42 2.78
C TYR A 116 -35.86 37.81 2.18
N ASN A 117 -36.94 38.57 2.03
CA ASN A 117 -36.91 39.92 1.47
C ASN A 117 -36.15 40.88 2.40
N GLU A 118 -36.42 40.82 3.71
CA GLU A 118 -35.72 41.61 4.73
C GLU A 118 -34.21 41.38 4.71
N LEU A 119 -33.78 40.11 4.66
CA LEU A 119 -32.36 39.76 4.62
C LEU A 119 -31.68 40.24 3.34
N LYS A 120 -32.38 40.24 2.20
CA LYS A 120 -31.84 40.72 0.93
C LYS A 120 -31.58 42.24 0.97
N VAL A 121 -32.49 43.01 1.56
CA VAL A 121 -32.32 44.45 1.78
C VAL A 121 -31.14 44.71 2.72
N LYS A 122 -31.10 44.05 3.89
CA LYS A 122 -30.00 44.20 4.86
C LYS A 122 -28.62 43.83 4.32
N ILE A 123 -28.53 42.90 3.38
CA ILE A 123 -27.26 42.53 2.72
C ILE A 123 -26.76 43.65 1.79
N ASN A 124 -27.67 44.38 1.14
CA ASN A 124 -27.34 45.49 0.26
C ASN A 124 -26.92 46.73 1.06
N GLU A 125 -27.56 46.97 2.21
CA GLU A 125 -27.24 48.09 3.12
C GLU A 125 -25.99 47.84 3.97
N ALA A 126 -25.59 46.58 4.18
CA ALA A 126 -24.46 46.24 5.03
C ALA A 126 -23.10 46.66 4.42
N VAL A 127 -22.47 47.67 5.05
CA VAL A 127 -21.13 48.17 4.69
C VAL A 127 -20.02 47.20 5.13
N SER A 128 -20.18 46.54 6.30
CA SER A 128 -19.17 45.63 6.84
C SER A 128 -19.18 44.25 6.17
N LEU A 129 -18.01 43.81 5.69
CA LEU A 129 -17.79 42.48 5.11
C LEU A 129 -18.18 41.33 6.05
N GLY A 130 -17.96 41.49 7.36
CA GLY A 130 -18.29 40.46 8.36
C GLY A 130 -19.80 40.27 8.53
N ILE A 131 -20.55 41.36 8.62
CA ILE A 131 -22.01 41.37 8.73
C ILE A 131 -22.62 40.82 7.45
N LYS A 132 -22.13 41.27 6.29
CA LYS A 132 -22.57 40.77 4.98
C LYS A 132 -22.40 39.26 4.86
N LYS A 133 -21.27 38.70 5.33
CA LYS A 133 -21.02 37.25 5.35
C LYS A 133 -21.98 36.50 6.29
N LYS A 134 -22.31 37.05 7.47
CA LYS A 134 -23.28 36.46 8.41
C LYS A 134 -24.68 36.43 7.79
N LEU A 135 -25.16 37.56 7.27
CA LEU A 135 -26.47 37.68 6.63
C LEU A 135 -26.60 36.78 5.40
N THR A 136 -25.55 36.70 4.58
CA THR A 136 -25.53 35.79 3.41
C THR A 136 -25.69 34.33 3.81
N LYS A 137 -25.01 33.89 4.89
CA LYS A 137 -25.17 32.52 5.41
C LYS A 137 -26.60 32.26 5.90
N ARG A 138 -27.23 33.27 6.53
CA ARG A 138 -28.62 33.20 7.00
C ARG A 138 -29.61 33.15 5.84
N LEU A 139 -29.47 34.03 4.86
CA LEU A 139 -30.28 34.04 3.63
C LEU A 139 -30.21 32.69 2.90
N LYS A 140 -29.03 32.08 2.80
CA LYS A 140 -28.87 30.73 2.20
C LYS A 140 -29.71 29.66 2.90
N VAL A 141 -29.84 29.71 4.23
CA VAL A 141 -30.66 28.75 4.98
C VAL A 141 -32.14 29.02 4.73
N VAL A 142 -32.57 30.28 4.79
CA VAL A 142 -33.97 30.67 4.54
C VAL A 142 -34.41 30.31 3.12
N ASP A 143 -33.57 30.60 2.11
CA ASP A 143 -33.81 30.23 0.71
C ASP A 143 -33.94 28.71 0.53
N ALA A 144 -33.13 27.92 1.23
CA ALA A 144 -33.21 26.46 1.19
C ALA A 144 -34.52 25.93 1.80
N PHE A 145 -35.00 26.52 2.90
CA PHE A 145 -36.31 26.17 3.48
C PHE A 145 -37.45 26.52 2.52
N ARG A 146 -37.42 27.72 1.95
CA ARG A 146 -38.41 28.19 0.97
C ARG A 146 -38.50 27.26 -0.26
N LYS A 147 -37.34 26.88 -0.83
CA LYS A 147 -37.27 25.97 -1.99
C LYS A 147 -37.72 24.55 -1.68
N SER A 148 -37.46 24.07 -0.46
CA SER A 148 -37.77 22.69 -0.08
C SER A 148 -39.19 22.47 0.41
N GLY A 149 -39.94 23.54 0.73
CA GLY A 149 -41.29 23.47 1.26
C GLY A 149 -41.38 22.88 2.68
N ASN A 150 -40.25 22.66 3.36
CA ASN A 150 -40.23 22.13 4.71
C ASN A 150 -40.56 23.22 5.73
N SER A 151 -41.38 22.90 6.72
CA SER A 151 -41.69 23.84 7.79
C SER A 151 -40.57 23.87 8.85
N PRO A 152 -40.09 25.05 9.29
CA PRO A 152 -38.99 25.17 10.27
C PRO A 152 -39.25 24.47 11.60
N GLU A 153 -40.50 24.39 12.05
CA GLU A 153 -40.91 23.75 13.30
C GLU A 153 -40.68 22.24 13.34
N TRP A 154 -40.53 21.57 12.19
CA TRP A 154 -40.24 20.12 12.12
C TRP A 154 -38.87 19.74 12.67
N MET A 155 -37.98 20.71 12.91
CA MET A 155 -36.73 20.49 13.64
C MET A 155 -36.95 20.17 15.13
N ILE A 156 -38.16 20.44 15.65
CA ILE A 156 -38.61 20.04 16.98
C ILE A 156 -39.53 18.83 16.82
N MET A 157 -39.12 17.70 17.38
CA MET A 157 -39.82 16.43 17.24
C MET A 157 -40.87 16.25 18.32
N ASP A 158 -42.07 15.85 17.91
CA ASP A 158 -43.13 15.35 18.80
C ASP A 158 -43.13 13.81 18.90
N VAL A 159 -42.61 13.16 17.86
CA VAL A 159 -42.61 11.70 17.72
C VAL A 159 -41.23 11.24 17.27
N ILE A 160 -40.73 10.15 17.87
CA ILE A 160 -39.43 9.55 17.51
C ILE A 160 -39.65 8.18 16.88
N PRO A 161 -39.11 7.90 15.69
CA PRO A 161 -39.16 6.55 15.11
C PRO A 161 -38.27 5.57 15.86
N VAL A 162 -38.74 4.33 16.00
CA VAL A 162 -38.01 3.23 16.64
C VAL A 162 -37.52 2.26 15.58
N LEU A 163 -36.20 2.01 15.58
CA LEU A 163 -35.57 1.09 14.65
C LEU A 163 -36.14 -0.34 14.81
N PRO A 164 -36.28 -1.12 13.72
CA PRO A 164 -36.83 -2.47 13.78
C PRO A 164 -35.96 -3.38 14.67
N PRO A 165 -36.57 -4.34 15.39
CA PRO A 165 -35.87 -5.16 16.40
C PRO A 165 -34.69 -5.95 15.84
N ASP A 166 -34.75 -6.43 14.59
CA ASP A 166 -33.66 -7.23 14.00
C ASP A 166 -32.40 -6.39 13.70
N LEU A 167 -32.53 -5.05 13.62
CA LEU A 167 -31.38 -4.14 13.50
C LEU A 167 -30.78 -3.77 14.87
N ARG A 168 -31.45 -4.15 15.97
CA ARG A 168 -31.01 -3.98 17.36
C ARG A 168 -31.26 -5.27 18.17
N PRO A 169 -30.68 -6.41 17.75
CA PRO A 169 -31.06 -7.71 18.26
C PRO A 169 -30.69 -7.88 19.74
N LEU A 170 -31.41 -8.79 20.37
CA LEU A 170 -31.13 -9.33 21.70
C LEU A 170 -30.82 -10.82 21.50
N VAL A 171 -29.54 -11.15 21.48
CA VAL A 171 -29.08 -12.50 21.10
C VAL A 171 -28.77 -13.27 22.39
N PRO A 172 -29.40 -14.44 22.62
CA PRO A 172 -29.02 -15.30 23.72
C PRO A 172 -27.60 -15.84 23.49
N LEU A 173 -26.78 -15.78 24.54
CA LEU A 173 -25.47 -16.42 24.60
C LEU A 173 -25.55 -17.67 25.48
N GLU A 174 -24.54 -18.53 25.37
CA GLU A 174 -24.39 -19.69 26.26
C GLU A 174 -24.36 -19.26 27.74
N GLY A 175 -24.97 -20.07 28.61
CA GLY A 175 -25.07 -19.76 30.04
C GLY A 175 -26.18 -18.77 30.43
N GLY A 176 -27.21 -18.62 29.60
CA GLY A 176 -28.42 -17.82 29.92
C GLY A 176 -28.19 -16.29 29.92
N ARG A 177 -27.04 -15.83 29.43
CA ARG A 177 -26.73 -14.40 29.26
C ARG A 177 -27.29 -13.89 27.94
N PHE A 178 -27.52 -12.57 27.86
CA PHE A 178 -28.00 -11.93 26.64
C PHE A 178 -27.01 -10.85 26.17
N ALA A 179 -26.68 -10.88 24.88
CA ALA A 179 -25.99 -9.78 24.21
C ALA A 179 -27.03 -8.78 23.71
N THR A 180 -26.95 -7.54 24.20
CA THR A 180 -27.88 -6.46 23.83
C THR A 180 -27.17 -5.36 23.07
N SER A 181 -27.81 -4.84 22.02
CA SER A 181 -27.36 -3.61 21.36
C SER A 181 -27.43 -2.39 22.29
N ASP A 182 -26.42 -1.51 22.23
CA ASP A 182 -26.38 -0.24 22.99
C ASP A 182 -27.60 0.66 22.70
N LEU A 183 -28.17 0.56 21.50
CA LEU A 183 -29.39 1.30 21.13
C LEU A 183 -30.58 0.91 22.00
N ASN A 184 -30.70 -0.34 22.43
CA ASN A 184 -31.80 -0.79 23.28
C ASN A 184 -31.75 -0.10 24.65
N ASP A 185 -30.56 0.14 25.18
CA ASP A 185 -30.38 0.89 26.43
C ASP A 185 -30.78 2.36 26.28
N LEU A 186 -30.42 2.99 25.15
CA LEU A 186 -30.79 4.37 24.85
C LEU A 186 -32.31 4.52 24.65
N TYR A 187 -32.94 3.63 23.87
CA TYR A 187 -34.39 3.60 23.70
C TYR A 187 -35.12 3.37 25.03
N ARG A 188 -34.67 2.42 25.85
CA ARG A 188 -35.24 2.16 27.18
C ARG A 188 -35.18 3.39 28.08
N ARG A 189 -34.08 4.14 28.06
CA ARG A 189 -33.97 5.41 28.81
C ARG A 189 -34.99 6.43 28.33
N VAL A 190 -35.14 6.62 27.02
CA VAL A 190 -36.12 7.56 26.45
C VAL A 190 -37.54 7.17 26.86
N ILE A 191 -37.92 5.90 26.70
CA ILE A 191 -39.27 5.40 27.05
C ILE A 191 -39.56 5.60 28.55
N ASN A 192 -38.62 5.23 29.43
CA ASN A 192 -38.81 5.36 30.87
C ASN A 192 -38.97 6.83 31.30
N ARG A 193 -38.17 7.74 30.72
CA ARG A 193 -38.27 9.18 30.98
C ARG A 193 -39.58 9.76 30.46
N ASN A 194 -39.99 9.34 29.26
CA ASN A 194 -41.23 9.78 28.64
C ASN A 194 -42.46 9.35 29.46
N ASN A 195 -42.53 8.08 29.86
CA ASN A 195 -43.64 7.56 30.67
C ASN A 195 -43.67 8.20 32.07
N ARG A 196 -42.51 8.45 32.68
CA ARG A 196 -42.41 9.18 33.95
C ARG A 196 -42.93 10.61 33.81
N LEU A 197 -42.58 11.31 32.73
CA LEU A 197 -43.08 12.65 32.46
C LEU A 197 -44.60 12.67 32.25
N LYS A 198 -45.18 11.72 31.48
CA LYS A 198 -46.64 11.59 31.32
C LYS A 198 -47.34 11.49 32.68
N ARG A 199 -46.89 10.57 33.54
CA ARG A 199 -47.43 10.38 34.90
C ARG A 199 -47.32 11.63 35.78
N LEU A 200 -46.19 12.35 35.70
CA LEU A 200 -46.01 13.58 36.48
C LEU A 200 -46.94 14.71 36.03
N ILE A 201 -47.25 14.78 34.73
CA ILE A 201 -48.21 15.73 34.18
C ILE A 201 -49.64 15.37 34.62
N GLU A 202 -50.00 14.09 34.56
CA GLU A 202 -51.31 13.58 35.03
C GLU A 202 -51.54 13.87 36.52
N LEU A 203 -50.51 13.68 37.34
CA LEU A 203 -50.54 13.95 38.78
C LEU A 203 -50.42 15.44 39.14
N LYS A 204 -50.33 16.33 38.14
CA LYS A 204 -50.13 17.79 38.32
C LYS A 204 -48.98 18.11 39.29
N ALA A 205 -47.85 17.42 39.14
CA ALA A 205 -46.68 17.61 39.98
C ALA A 205 -46.13 19.05 39.91
N PRO A 206 -45.39 19.52 40.93
CA PRO A 206 -44.78 20.86 40.92
C PRO A 206 -43.94 21.14 39.66
N SER A 207 -43.99 22.40 39.19
CA SER A 207 -43.37 22.82 37.93
C SER A 207 -41.86 22.56 37.88
N VAL A 208 -41.15 22.63 39.00
CA VAL A 208 -39.71 22.33 39.11
C VAL A 208 -39.41 20.87 38.72
N ILE A 209 -40.23 19.92 39.17
CA ILE A 209 -40.06 18.50 38.88
C ILE A 209 -40.35 18.22 37.40
N ILE A 210 -41.41 18.82 36.87
CA ILE A 210 -41.78 18.68 35.45
C ILE A 210 -40.67 19.25 34.55
N LYS A 211 -40.13 20.44 34.86
CA LYS A 211 -39.02 21.05 34.10
C LYS A 211 -37.78 20.17 34.11
N ASN A 212 -37.42 19.61 35.28
CA ASN A 212 -36.29 18.70 35.37
C ASN A 212 -36.50 17.43 34.53
N GLU A 213 -37.69 16.82 34.56
CA GLU A 213 -37.96 15.63 33.76
C GLU A 213 -38.01 15.93 32.26
N LYS A 214 -38.55 17.09 31.83
CA LYS A 214 -38.46 17.57 30.44
C LYS A 214 -37.00 17.73 30.00
N ARG A 215 -36.14 18.31 30.84
CA ARG A 215 -34.68 18.41 30.59
C ARG A 215 -34.05 17.03 30.44
N MET A 216 -34.36 16.10 31.34
CA MET A 216 -33.81 14.73 31.28
C MET A 216 -34.29 13.97 30.04
N LEU A 217 -35.53 14.21 29.57
CA LEU A 217 -36.04 13.65 28.33
C LEU A 217 -35.28 14.19 27.11
N GLN A 218 -35.07 15.51 27.02
CA GLN A 218 -34.26 16.14 25.96
C GLN A 218 -32.85 15.51 25.92
N GLU A 219 -32.19 15.39 27.07
CA GLU A 219 -30.86 14.78 27.16
C GLU A 219 -30.82 13.29 26.75
N ALA A 220 -31.88 12.53 27.06
CA ALA A 220 -31.98 11.13 26.69
C ALA A 220 -32.14 10.95 25.18
N VAL A 221 -32.93 11.82 24.54
CA VAL A 221 -33.11 11.84 23.09
C VAL A 221 -31.84 12.32 22.39
N ASP A 222 -31.17 13.35 22.91
CA ASP A 222 -29.88 13.82 22.40
C ASP A 222 -28.87 12.67 22.36
N ALA A 223 -28.80 11.86 23.44
CA ALA A 223 -27.89 10.73 23.52
C ALA A 223 -28.26 9.56 22.59
N LEU A 224 -29.56 9.36 22.29
CA LEU A 224 -30.02 8.37 21.31
C LEU A 224 -29.51 8.70 19.90
N PHE A 225 -29.62 9.96 19.49
CA PHE A 225 -29.21 10.41 18.17
C PHE A 225 -27.69 10.62 18.06
N ASP A 226 -27.06 11.35 18.99
CA ASP A 226 -25.62 11.61 18.99
C ASP A 226 -25.08 11.82 20.43
N ASN A 227 -24.66 10.73 21.07
CA ASN A 227 -24.11 10.73 22.42
C ASN A 227 -22.78 11.52 22.54
N GLY A 228 -22.05 11.69 21.42
CA GLY A 228 -20.74 12.33 21.41
C GLY A 228 -20.77 13.87 21.41
N ARG A 229 -21.89 14.51 21.04
CA ARG A 229 -22.02 15.98 21.01
C ARG A 229 -22.44 16.59 22.35
N ARG A 230 -22.61 15.76 23.37
CA ARG A 230 -22.94 16.17 24.74
C ARG A 230 -21.67 16.43 25.55
N SER A 231 -21.72 17.36 26.50
CA SER A 231 -20.61 17.63 27.44
C SER A 231 -20.26 16.42 28.32
N ARG A 232 -21.23 15.55 28.62
CA ARG A 232 -21.03 14.29 29.37
C ARG A 232 -21.64 13.11 28.62
N VAL A 233 -20.77 12.24 28.11
CA VAL A 233 -21.15 11.05 27.34
C VAL A 233 -21.74 9.98 28.27
N LEU A 234 -22.86 9.39 27.88
CA LEU A 234 -23.44 8.26 28.60
C LEU A 234 -22.59 7.00 28.39
N LYS A 235 -22.24 6.37 29.50
CA LYS A 235 -21.41 5.15 29.53
C LYS A 235 -22.25 3.92 29.86
N SER A 236 -21.84 2.78 29.33
CA SER A 236 -22.33 1.45 29.68
C SER A 236 -21.82 1.01 31.06
N THR A 237 -22.28 -0.14 31.55
CA THR A 237 -21.78 -0.80 32.77
C THR A 237 -20.27 -1.03 32.70
N THR A 238 -19.74 -1.30 31.51
CA THR A 238 -18.30 -1.49 31.25
C THR A 238 -17.52 -0.17 31.10
N LYS A 239 -18.08 0.97 31.53
CA LYS A 239 -17.52 2.33 31.42
C LYS A 239 -17.20 2.82 30.00
N ARG A 240 -17.41 2.02 28.95
CA ARG A 240 -17.33 2.44 27.54
C ARG A 240 -18.49 3.38 27.19
N PRO A 241 -18.31 4.36 26.28
CA PRO A 241 -19.42 5.17 25.78
C PRO A 241 -20.41 4.30 25.00
N LEU A 242 -21.71 4.55 25.18
CA LEU A 242 -22.76 3.89 24.41
C LEU A 242 -22.74 4.39 22.96
N LYS A 243 -22.82 3.48 21.99
CA LYS A 243 -22.91 3.83 20.56
C LYS A 243 -24.31 4.36 20.24
N SER A 244 -24.37 5.58 19.70
CA SER A 244 -25.61 6.23 19.24
C SER A 244 -25.94 5.89 17.79
N LEU A 245 -27.12 6.32 17.30
CA LEU A 245 -27.50 6.15 15.89
C LEU A 245 -26.47 6.77 14.93
N SER A 246 -25.96 7.96 15.26
CA SER A 246 -24.93 8.62 14.46
C SER A 246 -23.64 7.82 14.40
N ASP A 247 -23.21 7.24 15.53
CA ASP A 247 -21.96 6.46 15.63
C ASP A 247 -22.01 5.15 14.86
N MET A 248 -23.20 4.57 14.68
CA MET A 248 -23.36 3.39 13.84
C MET A 248 -23.11 3.69 12.36
N ILE A 249 -23.40 4.92 11.93
CA ILE A 249 -23.31 5.31 10.53
C ILE A 249 -21.91 5.85 10.20
N LYS A 250 -21.36 6.70 11.08
CA LYS A 250 -20.09 7.42 10.87
C LYS A 250 -18.86 6.65 11.37
N GLY A 251 -17.67 7.06 10.90
CA GLY A 251 -16.39 6.53 11.37
C GLY A 251 -15.89 5.29 10.61
N LYS A 252 -14.70 4.80 10.97
CA LYS A 252 -14.05 3.64 10.33
C LYS A 252 -14.86 2.35 10.52
N GLN A 253 -15.40 2.14 11.72
CA GLN A 253 -16.30 1.01 12.05
C GLN A 253 -17.78 1.31 11.74
N GLY A 254 -18.07 2.43 11.10
CA GLY A 254 -19.42 2.80 10.71
C GLY A 254 -19.88 2.01 9.48
N ARG A 255 -21.21 1.96 9.28
CA ARG A 255 -21.83 1.20 8.18
C ARG A 255 -21.26 1.54 6.80
N PHE A 256 -21.02 2.82 6.50
CA PHE A 256 -20.54 3.23 5.18
C PHE A 256 -19.18 2.62 4.83
N ARG A 257 -18.20 2.70 5.72
CA ARG A 257 -16.84 2.21 5.43
C ARG A 257 -16.72 0.70 5.63
N GLN A 258 -17.24 0.19 6.75
CA GLN A 258 -17.01 -1.19 7.12
C GLN A 258 -17.92 -2.19 6.41
N ASN A 259 -19.17 -1.83 6.09
CA ASN A 259 -20.16 -2.78 5.58
C ASN A 259 -20.60 -2.52 4.14
N LEU A 260 -20.64 -1.26 3.69
CA LEU A 260 -21.01 -0.95 2.31
C LEU A 260 -19.82 -1.09 1.37
N LEU A 261 -18.67 -0.53 1.75
CA LEU A 261 -17.42 -0.66 0.97
C LEU A 261 -16.65 -1.93 1.32
N GLY A 262 -16.53 -2.24 2.62
CA GLY A 262 -16.00 -3.53 3.08
C GLY A 262 -17.09 -4.59 3.08
N LYS A 263 -17.03 -5.56 2.17
CA LYS A 263 -17.91 -6.74 2.25
C LYS A 263 -17.06 -7.99 2.31
N ARG A 264 -17.41 -8.88 3.24
CA ARG A 264 -16.94 -10.26 3.17
C ARG A 264 -17.72 -10.92 2.04
N VAL A 265 -16.99 -11.65 1.21
CA VAL A 265 -17.54 -12.30 0.02
C VAL A 265 -17.34 -13.80 0.15
N ASP A 266 -18.33 -14.55 -0.30
CA ASP A 266 -18.24 -16.01 -0.43
C ASP A 266 -17.37 -16.35 -1.66
N TYR A 267 -17.11 -17.64 -1.89
CA TYR A 267 -16.22 -18.12 -2.97
C TYR A 267 -14.83 -17.48 -2.93
N SER A 268 -14.31 -17.33 -1.71
CA SER A 268 -12.98 -16.80 -1.46
C SER A 268 -12.19 -17.73 -0.54
N GLY A 269 -10.88 -17.78 -0.75
CA GLY A 269 -9.93 -18.57 0.02
C GLY A 269 -8.68 -17.78 0.34
N ARG A 270 -7.88 -18.22 1.32
CA ARG A 270 -6.57 -17.63 1.60
C ARG A 270 -5.58 -18.72 1.95
N SER A 271 -4.37 -18.63 1.42
CA SER A 271 -3.25 -19.46 1.86
C SER A 271 -1.92 -18.74 1.68
N VAL A 272 -0.87 -19.34 2.25
CA VAL A 272 0.53 -18.93 2.07
C VAL A 272 0.94 -19.15 0.62
N ILE A 273 1.74 -18.24 0.09
CA ILE A 273 2.31 -18.36 -1.25
C ILE A 273 3.70 -18.99 -1.21
N VAL A 274 4.00 -19.79 -2.23
CA VAL A 274 5.30 -20.38 -2.48
C VAL A 274 5.69 -20.16 -3.95
N VAL A 275 6.98 -20.26 -4.24
CA VAL A 275 7.49 -20.09 -5.60
C VAL A 275 7.05 -21.25 -6.50
N GLY A 276 6.60 -20.93 -7.72
CA GLY A 276 6.31 -21.92 -8.78
C GLY A 276 7.00 -21.54 -10.09
N PRO A 277 8.32 -21.73 -10.22
CA PRO A 277 9.10 -21.34 -11.41
C PRO A 277 8.76 -22.18 -12.66
N GLU A 278 8.07 -23.31 -12.50
CA GLU A 278 7.60 -24.14 -13.60
C GLU A 278 6.32 -23.61 -14.27
N LEU A 279 5.63 -22.67 -13.63
CA LEU A 279 4.39 -22.09 -14.13
C LEU A 279 4.67 -21.09 -15.25
N LYS A 280 3.69 -20.88 -16.13
CA LYS A 280 3.72 -19.78 -17.11
C LYS A 280 3.20 -18.49 -16.48
N LEU A 281 3.50 -17.33 -17.07
CA LEU A 281 3.11 -16.03 -16.50
C LEU A 281 1.61 -15.88 -16.19
N HIS A 282 0.73 -16.51 -16.97
CA HIS A 282 -0.73 -16.49 -16.79
C HIS A 282 -1.28 -17.54 -15.82
N GLN A 283 -0.44 -18.43 -15.29
CA GLN A 283 -0.87 -19.56 -14.47
C GLN A 283 -0.59 -19.31 -12.99
N CYS A 284 -1.41 -19.90 -12.12
CA CYS A 284 -1.12 -20.01 -10.70
C CYS A 284 -1.40 -21.43 -10.20
N GLY A 285 -0.62 -21.92 -9.24
CA GLY A 285 -0.89 -23.22 -8.63
C GLY A 285 -1.92 -23.09 -7.51
N LEU A 286 -3.07 -23.73 -7.66
CA LEU A 286 -4.14 -23.75 -6.65
C LEU A 286 -4.18 -25.12 -5.94
N PRO A 287 -4.13 -25.16 -4.59
CA PRO A 287 -4.23 -26.40 -3.85
C PRO A 287 -5.52 -27.15 -4.14
N LYS A 288 -5.43 -28.46 -4.40
CA LYS A 288 -6.59 -29.34 -4.68
C LYS A 288 -7.75 -29.18 -3.70
N ARG A 289 -7.46 -29.18 -2.39
CA ARG A 289 -8.49 -29.01 -1.35
C ARG A 289 -9.16 -27.64 -1.37
N MET A 290 -8.39 -26.59 -1.66
CA MET A 290 -8.94 -25.24 -1.77
C MET A 290 -9.83 -25.15 -3.01
N ALA A 291 -9.36 -25.66 -4.15
CA ALA A 291 -10.13 -25.70 -5.38
C ALA A 291 -11.45 -26.48 -5.22
N LEU A 292 -11.41 -27.64 -4.57
CA LEU A 292 -12.59 -28.45 -4.29
C LEU A 292 -13.69 -27.67 -3.54
N GLU A 293 -13.30 -26.90 -2.52
CA GLU A 293 -14.25 -26.12 -1.72
C GLU A 293 -14.77 -24.89 -2.47
N LEU A 294 -13.89 -24.20 -3.20
CA LEU A 294 -14.25 -23.00 -3.94
C LEU A 294 -15.15 -23.31 -5.16
N PHE A 295 -14.92 -24.43 -5.86
CA PHE A 295 -15.65 -24.81 -7.06
C PHE A 295 -16.82 -25.78 -6.81
N LYS A 296 -17.14 -26.06 -5.54
CA LYS A 296 -18.11 -27.09 -5.13
C LYS A 296 -19.44 -27.12 -5.90
N PRO A 297 -20.14 -25.99 -6.13
CA PRO A 297 -21.41 -26.01 -6.87
C PRO A 297 -21.24 -26.39 -8.35
N PHE A 298 -20.13 -25.98 -8.96
CA PHE A 298 -19.82 -26.30 -10.36
C PHE A 298 -19.52 -27.80 -10.52
N ILE A 299 -18.82 -28.38 -9.55
CA ILE A 299 -18.55 -29.82 -9.50
C ILE A 299 -19.85 -30.61 -9.39
N PHE A 300 -20.80 -30.17 -8.53
CA PHE A 300 -22.09 -30.84 -8.41
C PHE A 300 -22.85 -30.87 -9.73
N ASN A 301 -22.90 -29.76 -10.45
CA ASN A 301 -23.53 -29.68 -11.76
C ASN A 301 -22.82 -30.62 -12.77
N LYS A 302 -21.50 -30.66 -12.76
CA LYS A 302 -20.72 -31.49 -13.69
C LYS A 302 -20.87 -32.99 -13.43
N LEU A 303 -20.95 -33.40 -12.17
CA LEU A 303 -21.21 -34.80 -11.80
C LEU A 303 -22.63 -35.25 -12.20
N GLU A 304 -23.60 -34.34 -12.16
CA GLU A 304 -24.96 -34.58 -12.63
C GLU A 304 -25.01 -34.69 -14.17
N GLU A 305 -24.36 -33.76 -14.87
CA GLU A 305 -24.26 -33.76 -16.34
C GLU A 305 -23.63 -35.06 -16.88
N LYS A 306 -22.58 -35.57 -16.22
CA LYS A 306 -21.90 -36.82 -16.60
C LYS A 306 -22.65 -38.08 -16.17
N GLY A 307 -23.74 -37.97 -15.40
CA GLY A 307 -24.53 -39.10 -14.93
C GLY A 307 -23.92 -39.87 -13.74
N TYR A 308 -22.84 -39.39 -13.13
CA TYR A 308 -22.26 -39.98 -11.92
C TYR A 308 -23.16 -39.79 -10.68
N ALA A 309 -23.97 -38.73 -10.67
CA ALA A 309 -24.95 -38.46 -9.62
C ALA A 309 -26.31 -38.10 -10.21
N SER A 310 -27.38 -38.71 -9.71
CA SER A 310 -28.76 -38.39 -10.11
C SER A 310 -29.39 -37.26 -9.30
N THR A 311 -28.80 -36.87 -8.16
CA THR A 311 -29.29 -35.79 -7.31
C THR A 311 -28.15 -35.02 -6.68
N ILE A 312 -28.38 -33.74 -6.35
CA ILE A 312 -27.41 -32.88 -5.64
C ILE A 312 -26.95 -33.51 -4.31
N LYS A 313 -27.85 -34.22 -3.60
CA LYS A 313 -27.48 -34.91 -2.36
C LYS A 313 -26.51 -36.07 -2.60
N ALA A 314 -26.68 -36.82 -3.68
CA ALA A 314 -25.75 -37.88 -4.06
C ALA A 314 -24.40 -37.28 -4.49
N ALA A 315 -24.41 -36.23 -5.31
CA ALA A 315 -23.20 -35.50 -5.70
C ALA A 315 -22.43 -34.96 -4.48
N LYS A 316 -23.14 -34.38 -3.50
CA LYS A 316 -22.54 -33.92 -2.24
C LYS A 316 -21.83 -35.04 -1.48
N LYS A 317 -22.46 -36.22 -1.37
CA LYS A 317 -21.83 -37.39 -0.73
C LYS A 317 -20.61 -37.89 -1.48
N LEU A 318 -20.61 -37.83 -2.82
CA LEU A 318 -19.45 -38.22 -3.64
C LEU A 318 -18.28 -37.25 -3.44
N VAL A 319 -18.56 -35.95 -3.41
CA VAL A 319 -17.55 -34.91 -3.14
C VAL A 319 -16.97 -35.03 -1.73
N GLU A 320 -17.80 -35.31 -0.71
CA GLU A 320 -17.34 -35.56 0.67
C GLU A 320 -16.45 -36.81 0.79
N LYS A 321 -16.60 -37.79 -0.11
CA LYS A 321 -15.76 -38.99 -0.18
C LYS A 321 -14.49 -38.80 -1.01
N GLU A 322 -14.32 -37.66 -1.68
CA GLU A 322 -13.16 -37.34 -2.54
C GLU A 322 -12.86 -38.43 -3.60
N GLY A 323 -13.89 -39.01 -4.23
CA GLY A 323 -13.74 -40.04 -5.25
C GLY A 323 -12.98 -39.59 -6.52
N PRO A 324 -12.42 -40.51 -7.33
CA PRO A 324 -11.63 -40.17 -8.52
C PRO A 324 -12.41 -39.32 -9.54
N GLU A 325 -13.68 -39.64 -9.76
CA GLU A 325 -14.59 -38.90 -10.67
C GLU A 325 -14.72 -37.41 -10.32
N VAL A 326 -14.56 -37.06 -9.04
CA VAL A 326 -14.63 -35.68 -8.54
C VAL A 326 -13.42 -34.88 -8.99
N TRP A 327 -12.23 -35.50 -9.01
CA TRP A 327 -11.00 -34.86 -9.46
C TRP A 327 -11.01 -34.61 -10.97
N ASP A 328 -11.51 -35.57 -11.75
CA ASP A 328 -11.70 -35.41 -13.19
C ASP A 328 -12.69 -34.30 -13.52
N ALA A 329 -13.81 -34.23 -12.78
CA ALA A 329 -14.78 -33.15 -12.91
C ALA A 329 -14.19 -31.79 -12.51
N LEU A 330 -13.38 -31.74 -11.46
CA LEU A 330 -12.72 -30.52 -10.99
C LEU A 330 -11.72 -29.98 -12.02
N GLU A 331 -10.90 -30.85 -12.61
CA GLU A 331 -9.92 -30.45 -13.63
C GLU A 331 -10.59 -29.86 -14.87
N GLU A 332 -11.71 -30.44 -15.31
CA GLU A 332 -12.49 -29.91 -16.43
C GLU A 332 -13.12 -28.55 -16.12
N VAL A 333 -13.69 -28.38 -14.92
CA VAL A 333 -14.30 -27.11 -14.48
C VAL A 333 -13.26 -25.98 -14.40
N ILE A 334 -12.04 -26.28 -13.98
CA ILE A 334 -10.98 -25.28 -13.76
C ILE A 334 -10.38 -24.77 -15.07
N LYS A 335 -10.31 -25.60 -16.11
CA LYS A 335 -9.54 -25.32 -17.35
C LYS A 335 -9.92 -24.00 -18.03
N GLU A 336 -11.19 -23.60 -17.97
CA GLU A 336 -11.67 -22.36 -18.59
C GLU A 336 -12.02 -21.26 -17.58
N HIS A 337 -11.81 -21.51 -16.28
CA HIS A 337 -12.28 -20.63 -15.21
C HIS A 337 -11.12 -19.88 -14.53
N PRO A 338 -10.91 -18.58 -14.84
CA PRO A 338 -9.84 -17.82 -14.21
C PRO A 338 -10.16 -17.56 -12.72
N VAL A 339 -9.12 -17.34 -11.92
CA VAL A 339 -9.21 -16.94 -10.51
C VAL A 339 -8.48 -15.62 -10.27
N LEU A 340 -8.95 -14.84 -9.30
CA LEU A 340 -8.32 -13.58 -8.92
C LEU A 340 -7.46 -13.76 -7.68
N LEU A 341 -6.17 -13.46 -7.79
CA LEU A 341 -5.26 -13.38 -6.65
C LEU A 341 -5.13 -11.94 -6.17
N ASN A 342 -5.16 -11.76 -4.85
CA ASN A 342 -5.00 -10.46 -4.20
C ASN A 342 -4.08 -10.56 -2.98
N ARG A 343 -3.14 -9.61 -2.85
CA ARG A 343 -2.32 -9.43 -1.65
C ARG A 343 -2.71 -8.17 -0.90
N ALA A 344 -2.89 -8.29 0.42
CA ALA A 344 -3.14 -7.16 1.29
C ALA A 344 -1.82 -6.65 1.89
N PRO A 345 -1.59 -5.31 1.98
CA PRO A 345 -2.46 -4.23 1.51
C PRO A 345 -2.38 -4.00 -0.02
N THR A 346 -3.52 -3.79 -0.66
CA THR A 346 -3.59 -3.47 -2.10
C THR A 346 -3.33 -1.98 -2.33
N LEU A 347 -2.13 -1.61 -2.77
CA LEU A 347 -1.72 -0.21 -2.98
C LEU A 347 -2.14 0.35 -4.34
N HIS A 348 -2.22 -0.52 -5.36
CA HIS A 348 -2.55 -0.15 -6.73
C HIS A 348 -3.23 -1.32 -7.45
N ARG A 349 -3.80 -1.06 -8.63
CA ARG A 349 -4.59 -2.07 -9.39
C ARG A 349 -3.84 -3.38 -9.65
N LEU A 350 -2.51 -3.35 -9.83
CA LEU A 350 -1.70 -4.54 -10.09
C LEU A 350 -1.60 -5.51 -8.89
N GLY A 351 -2.06 -5.10 -7.70
CA GLY A 351 -2.16 -5.98 -6.55
C GLY A 351 -3.35 -6.94 -6.62
N ILE A 352 -4.16 -6.88 -7.69
CA ILE A 352 -5.18 -7.86 -8.04
C ILE A 352 -4.97 -8.25 -9.50
N GLN A 353 -4.74 -9.53 -9.78
CA GLN A 353 -4.60 -10.05 -11.14
C GLN A 353 -5.34 -11.37 -11.29
N ALA A 354 -5.74 -11.67 -12.53
CA ALA A 354 -6.34 -12.94 -12.88
C ALA A 354 -5.28 -13.93 -13.37
N PHE A 355 -5.48 -15.19 -13.03
CA PHE A 355 -4.64 -16.32 -13.43
C PHE A 355 -5.52 -17.52 -13.78
N ASP A 356 -5.04 -18.37 -14.69
CA ASP A 356 -5.63 -19.68 -14.93
C ASP A 356 -5.10 -20.67 -13.86
N PRO A 357 -5.97 -21.36 -13.10
CA PRO A 357 -5.50 -22.24 -12.02
C PRO A 357 -4.94 -23.55 -12.56
N VAL A 358 -3.83 -23.99 -11.99
CA VAL A 358 -3.27 -25.32 -12.18
C VAL A 358 -3.38 -26.05 -10.84
N LEU A 359 -3.97 -27.24 -10.83
CA LEU A 359 -4.11 -28.03 -9.61
C LEU A 359 -2.74 -28.47 -9.11
N VAL A 360 -2.41 -28.13 -7.87
CA VAL A 360 -1.17 -28.54 -7.21
C VAL A 360 -1.45 -29.31 -5.92
N GLU A 361 -0.51 -30.20 -5.59
CA GLU A 361 -0.50 -30.89 -4.30
C GLU A 361 -0.08 -29.95 -3.17
N GLY A 362 -0.50 -30.29 -1.94
CA GLY A 362 -0.20 -29.51 -0.75
C GLY A 362 -1.29 -28.47 -0.42
N LYS A 363 -0.90 -27.43 0.33
CA LYS A 363 -1.81 -26.39 0.85
C LYS A 363 -1.44 -24.96 0.46
N ALA A 364 -0.28 -24.76 -0.16
CA ALA A 364 0.24 -23.44 -0.51
C ALA A 364 -0.08 -23.09 -1.96
N ILE A 365 -0.33 -21.81 -2.22
CA ILE A 365 -0.57 -21.30 -3.58
C ILE A 365 0.79 -21.12 -4.26
N LYS A 366 0.99 -21.69 -5.44
CA LYS A 366 2.21 -21.42 -6.22
C LYS A 366 2.02 -20.17 -7.07
N LEU A 367 2.97 -19.25 -6.97
CA LEU A 367 2.96 -18.00 -7.71
C LEU A 367 4.19 -17.91 -8.63
N HIS A 368 3.97 -17.35 -9.82
CA HIS A 368 5.02 -17.09 -10.78
C HIS A 368 5.99 -15.99 -10.27
N PRO A 369 7.32 -16.17 -10.31
CA PRO A 369 8.29 -15.22 -9.78
C PRO A 369 8.19 -13.79 -10.36
N LEU A 370 8.01 -13.67 -11.68
CA LEU A 370 7.94 -12.34 -12.33
C LEU A 370 6.77 -11.46 -11.89
N VAL A 371 5.69 -12.02 -11.33
CA VAL A 371 4.55 -11.20 -10.85
C VAL A 371 4.72 -10.74 -9.40
N CYS A 372 5.70 -11.27 -8.66
CA CYS A 372 5.94 -10.90 -7.26
C CYS A 372 6.22 -9.41 -7.09
N THR A 373 6.91 -8.78 -8.04
CA THR A 373 7.16 -7.33 -8.04
C THR A 373 5.86 -6.52 -8.11
N ALA A 374 4.88 -6.99 -8.89
CA ALA A 374 3.58 -6.37 -9.02
C ALA A 374 2.73 -6.55 -7.75
N PHE A 375 2.81 -7.69 -7.07
CA PHE A 375 2.13 -7.86 -5.76
C PHE A 375 2.90 -7.25 -4.58
N ASN A 376 4.13 -6.82 -4.82
CA ASN A 376 5.11 -6.48 -3.79
C ASN A 376 5.28 -7.61 -2.76
N ALA A 377 5.24 -8.86 -3.23
CA ALA A 377 5.19 -10.07 -2.43
C ALA A 377 6.55 -10.78 -2.39
N ASP A 378 6.84 -11.44 -1.28
CA ASP A 378 7.95 -12.35 -1.08
C ASP A 378 7.45 -13.71 -0.56
N PHE A 379 8.37 -14.64 -0.35
CA PHE A 379 8.05 -16.03 -0.01
C PHE A 379 8.45 -16.40 1.44
N ASP A 380 8.37 -15.45 2.37
CA ASP A 380 8.78 -15.61 3.77
C ASP A 380 7.61 -15.92 4.74
N GLY A 381 6.40 -16.09 4.21
CA GLY A 381 5.17 -16.32 4.99
C GLY A 381 3.97 -15.51 4.52
N ASP A 382 4.16 -14.66 3.51
CA ASP A 382 3.12 -13.91 2.82
C ASP A 382 1.92 -14.77 2.41
N GLN A 383 0.72 -14.19 2.50
CA GLN A 383 -0.53 -14.85 2.17
C GLN A 383 -1.28 -14.08 1.09
N MET A 384 -1.90 -14.82 0.16
CA MET A 384 -2.77 -14.26 -0.85
C MET A 384 -4.20 -14.79 -0.71
N ALA A 385 -5.15 -13.91 -1.00
CA ALA A 385 -6.56 -14.26 -1.10
C ALA A 385 -6.91 -14.59 -2.55
N VAL A 386 -7.65 -15.67 -2.74
CA VAL A 386 -8.19 -16.15 -4.02
C VAL A 386 -9.68 -15.83 -4.07
N HIS A 387 -10.17 -15.34 -5.20
CA HIS A 387 -11.60 -15.11 -5.44
C HIS A 387 -12.00 -15.69 -6.80
N ILE A 388 -13.22 -16.24 -6.88
CA ILE A 388 -13.76 -16.82 -8.12
C ILE A 388 -14.78 -15.87 -8.77
N PRO A 389 -14.56 -15.44 -10.04
CA PRO A 389 -15.56 -14.72 -10.81
C PRO A 389 -16.70 -15.66 -11.25
N LEU A 390 -17.91 -15.48 -10.73
CA LEU A 390 -19.01 -16.44 -10.96
C LEU A 390 -19.78 -16.21 -12.27
N SER A 391 -19.99 -14.96 -12.68
CA SER A 391 -20.76 -14.67 -13.91
C SER A 391 -19.86 -14.77 -15.14
N ILE A 392 -20.47 -15.05 -16.29
CA ILE A 392 -19.75 -15.17 -17.57
C ILE A 392 -19.08 -13.83 -17.91
N GLU A 393 -19.75 -12.71 -17.67
CA GLU A 393 -19.20 -11.37 -17.90
C GLU A 393 -17.97 -11.12 -17.02
N ALA A 394 -18.02 -11.52 -15.74
CA ALA A 394 -16.89 -11.36 -14.82
C ALA A 394 -15.70 -12.27 -15.20
N GLN A 395 -15.97 -13.48 -15.69
CA GLN A 395 -14.92 -14.38 -16.19
C GLN A 395 -14.25 -13.81 -17.45
N ILE A 396 -15.04 -13.29 -18.39
CA ILE A 396 -14.54 -12.63 -19.61
C ILE A 396 -13.75 -11.37 -19.23
N GLU A 397 -14.27 -10.53 -18.33
CA GLU A 397 -13.59 -9.33 -17.85
C GLU A 397 -12.24 -9.68 -17.20
N ALA A 398 -12.22 -10.70 -16.34
CA ALA A 398 -10.99 -11.18 -15.71
C ALA A 398 -9.96 -11.62 -16.77
N ARG A 399 -10.38 -12.36 -17.79
CA ARG A 399 -9.50 -12.85 -18.86
C ARG A 399 -9.01 -11.74 -19.79
N VAL A 400 -9.89 -10.82 -20.19
CA VAL A 400 -9.58 -9.76 -21.17
C VAL A 400 -8.83 -8.59 -20.54
N LEU A 401 -9.14 -8.21 -19.30
CA LEU A 401 -8.56 -7.03 -18.65
C LEU A 401 -7.57 -7.39 -17.54
N MET A 402 -7.92 -8.32 -16.66
CA MET A 402 -7.17 -8.54 -15.41
C MET A 402 -6.07 -9.60 -15.49
N MET A 403 -6.04 -10.42 -16.55
CA MET A 403 -5.04 -11.48 -16.72
C MET A 403 -3.62 -10.91 -16.60
N SER A 404 -2.74 -11.62 -15.88
CA SER A 404 -1.37 -11.16 -15.62
C SER A 404 -0.60 -10.76 -16.89
N VAL A 405 -0.82 -11.48 -18.00
CA VAL A 405 -0.23 -11.20 -19.32
C VAL A 405 -0.60 -9.83 -19.88
N ASN A 406 -1.72 -9.24 -19.45
CA ASN A 406 -2.15 -7.89 -19.84
C ASN A 406 -1.36 -6.79 -19.11
N ASN A 407 -0.78 -7.14 -17.97
CA ASN A 407 -0.27 -6.21 -16.98
C ASN A 407 1.27 -6.16 -16.96
N ILE A 408 1.88 -6.05 -18.14
CA ILE A 408 3.35 -6.03 -18.33
C ILE A 408 3.95 -4.67 -17.95
N LEU A 409 3.22 -3.58 -18.23
CA LEU A 409 3.68 -2.21 -18.00
C LEU A 409 3.04 -1.60 -16.74
N SER A 410 3.80 -0.79 -16.03
CA SER A 410 3.30 -0.01 -14.92
C SER A 410 2.35 1.10 -15.42
N PRO A 411 1.15 1.25 -14.83
CA PRO A 411 0.20 2.30 -15.20
C PRO A 411 0.73 3.71 -14.91
N ALA A 412 1.67 3.86 -13.98
CA ALA A 412 2.14 5.17 -13.52
C ALA A 412 3.18 5.81 -14.45
N ASN A 413 4.02 5.00 -15.10
CA ASN A 413 5.18 5.49 -15.85
C ASN A 413 5.41 4.78 -17.20
N GLY A 414 4.61 3.77 -17.54
CA GLY A 414 4.73 3.03 -18.80
C GLY A 414 5.96 2.12 -18.91
N LYS A 415 6.75 1.97 -17.84
CA LYS A 415 7.92 1.07 -17.81
C LYS A 415 7.48 -0.38 -17.52
N PRO A 416 8.20 -1.40 -18.01
CA PRO A 416 7.93 -2.78 -17.66
C PRO A 416 8.03 -3.03 -16.15
N ILE A 417 7.03 -3.72 -15.57
CA ILE A 417 7.03 -4.11 -14.15
C ILE A 417 7.52 -5.54 -13.95
N VAL A 418 7.28 -6.41 -14.93
CA VAL A 418 7.69 -7.83 -14.97
C VAL A 418 9.15 -7.99 -15.40
N VAL A 419 10.03 -7.14 -14.88
CA VAL A 419 11.48 -7.26 -15.12
C VAL A 419 12.02 -8.34 -14.19
N PRO A 420 12.87 -9.27 -14.68
CA PRO A 420 13.54 -10.24 -13.83
C PRO A 420 14.24 -9.58 -12.64
N THR A 421 14.26 -10.28 -11.51
CA THR A 421 14.84 -9.79 -10.26
C THR A 421 15.82 -10.80 -9.68
N GLN A 422 16.78 -10.30 -8.89
CA GLN A 422 17.70 -11.13 -8.10
C GLN A 422 18.41 -12.17 -8.99
N ASP A 423 18.25 -13.45 -8.68
CA ASP A 423 19.02 -14.57 -9.23
C ASP A 423 18.86 -14.70 -10.75
N MET A 424 17.67 -14.41 -11.29
CA MET A 424 17.45 -14.41 -12.73
C MET A 424 18.35 -13.40 -13.45
N VAL A 425 18.52 -12.20 -12.86
CA VAL A 425 19.41 -11.17 -13.39
C VAL A 425 20.85 -11.60 -13.27
N LEU A 426 21.23 -12.18 -12.13
CA LEU A 426 22.60 -12.65 -11.89
C LEU A 426 23.01 -13.74 -12.89
N GLY A 427 22.13 -14.70 -13.19
CA GLY A 427 22.38 -15.75 -14.17
C GLY A 427 22.58 -15.20 -15.59
N VAL A 428 21.75 -14.26 -16.01
CA VAL A 428 21.88 -13.60 -17.33
C VAL A 428 23.12 -12.71 -17.39
N TYR A 429 23.40 -11.97 -16.32
CA TYR A 429 24.61 -11.15 -16.21
C TYR A 429 25.87 -12.02 -16.30
N TYR A 430 25.91 -13.13 -15.56
CA TYR A 430 27.00 -14.10 -15.65
C TYR A 430 27.15 -14.61 -17.08
N LEU A 431 26.07 -15.13 -17.68
CA LEU A 431 26.07 -15.66 -19.04
C LEU A 431 26.62 -14.68 -20.08
N THR A 432 26.28 -13.39 -19.97
CA THR A 432 26.68 -12.37 -20.95
C THR A 432 28.00 -11.68 -20.64
N LYS A 433 28.62 -12.00 -19.50
CA LYS A 433 29.91 -11.47 -19.07
C LYS A 433 31.04 -12.00 -19.95
N GLU A 434 31.99 -11.13 -20.22
CA GLU A 434 33.21 -11.43 -20.96
C GLU A 434 34.39 -11.69 -20.03
N LYS A 435 35.36 -12.46 -20.52
CA LYS A 435 36.61 -12.76 -19.80
C LYS A 435 37.83 -12.38 -20.65
N GLY A 436 38.74 -11.56 -20.12
CA GLY A 436 40.05 -11.20 -20.71
C GLY A 436 40.18 -9.76 -21.23
N LYS A 437 41.43 -9.33 -21.44
CA LYS A 437 41.83 -7.94 -21.82
C LYS A 437 41.49 -7.60 -23.28
N ILE A 438 40.82 -6.46 -23.53
CA ILE A 438 40.54 -5.93 -24.88
C ILE A 438 41.10 -4.53 -25.01
N PHE A 439 41.91 -4.31 -26.05
CA PHE A 439 42.45 -3.00 -26.42
C PHE A 439 41.85 -2.56 -27.76
N SER A 440 41.41 -1.31 -27.82
CA SER A 440 40.75 -0.74 -28.99
C SER A 440 41.69 -0.56 -30.17
N ASN A 441 43.00 -0.38 -29.91
CA ASN A 441 44.05 -0.32 -30.92
C ASN A 441 45.41 -0.74 -30.34
N VAL A 442 46.39 -0.93 -31.22
CA VAL A 442 47.76 -1.31 -30.81
C VAL A 442 48.45 -0.20 -30.01
N GLU A 443 48.09 1.07 -30.23
CA GLU A 443 48.63 2.20 -29.46
C GLU A 443 48.20 2.19 -28.00
N GLU A 444 46.96 1.80 -27.72
CA GLU A 444 46.42 1.65 -26.36
C GLU A 444 47.09 0.47 -25.65
N ALA A 445 47.33 -0.64 -26.37
CA ALA A 445 48.12 -1.75 -25.87
C ALA A 445 49.58 -1.31 -25.58
N LYS A 446 50.21 -0.52 -26.45
CA LYS A 446 51.57 0.04 -26.23
C LYS A 446 51.61 0.95 -25.00
N LYS A 447 50.65 1.86 -24.85
CA LYS A 447 50.53 2.72 -23.65
C LYS A 447 50.33 1.92 -22.38
N ALA A 448 49.56 0.84 -22.43
CA ALA A 448 49.37 -0.05 -21.30
C ALA A 448 50.67 -0.78 -20.91
N PHE A 449 51.48 -1.20 -21.88
CA PHE A 449 52.81 -1.78 -21.62
C PHE A 449 53.82 -0.77 -21.07
N GLU A 450 53.90 0.44 -21.64
CA GLU A 450 54.76 1.52 -21.15
C GLU A 450 54.42 1.94 -19.72
N GLY A 451 53.14 1.86 -19.34
CA GLY A 451 52.67 2.07 -17.97
C GLY A 451 52.88 0.89 -17.02
N GLN A 452 53.66 -0.14 -17.41
CA GLN A 452 53.85 -1.40 -16.67
C GLN A 452 52.56 -2.19 -16.37
N ARG A 453 51.47 -1.91 -17.08
CA ARG A 453 50.20 -2.65 -16.94
C ARG A 453 50.20 -3.99 -17.71
N LEU A 454 51.07 -4.14 -18.71
CA LEU A 454 51.22 -5.38 -19.47
C LEU A 454 52.62 -5.98 -19.30
N LYS A 455 52.70 -7.29 -19.13
CA LYS A 455 53.95 -8.05 -19.27
C LYS A 455 54.10 -8.54 -20.72
N LYS A 456 55.33 -8.87 -21.13
CA LYS A 456 55.60 -9.35 -22.51
C LYS A 456 54.81 -10.62 -22.87
N ASP A 457 54.67 -11.52 -21.91
CA ASP A 457 53.98 -12.80 -22.06
C ASP A 457 52.45 -12.71 -21.87
N ASP A 458 51.91 -11.52 -21.55
CA ASP A 458 50.48 -11.36 -21.33
C ASP A 458 49.72 -11.54 -22.64
N ILE A 459 48.76 -12.47 -22.64
CA ILE A 459 47.82 -12.65 -23.75
C ILE A 459 46.84 -11.49 -23.74
N ILE A 460 46.89 -10.68 -24.78
CA ILE A 460 46.03 -9.51 -24.99
C ILE A 460 45.17 -9.70 -26.22
N ARG A 461 43.98 -9.09 -26.22
CA ARG A 461 43.14 -9.02 -27.42
C ARG A 461 43.12 -7.60 -27.96
N VAL A 462 43.55 -7.41 -29.21
CA VAL A 462 43.68 -6.08 -29.81
C VAL A 462 42.92 -6.02 -31.11
N LYS A 463 42.19 -4.93 -31.33
CA LYS A 463 41.52 -4.66 -32.61
C LYS A 463 42.51 -4.05 -33.60
N LEU A 464 42.79 -4.76 -34.70
CA LEU A 464 43.68 -4.28 -35.76
C LEU A 464 42.92 -3.35 -36.74
N THR A 465 43.65 -2.57 -37.55
CA THR A 465 43.14 -1.56 -38.51
C THR A 465 42.14 -2.09 -39.56
N LYS A 466 41.96 -3.41 -39.69
CA LYS A 466 40.93 -4.04 -40.54
C LYS A 466 39.68 -4.51 -39.77
N GLY A 467 39.54 -4.15 -38.50
CA GLY A 467 38.40 -4.54 -37.65
C GLY A 467 38.48 -5.93 -37.04
N LEU A 468 39.51 -6.73 -37.37
CA LEU A 468 39.75 -8.05 -36.77
C LEU A 468 40.30 -7.92 -35.35
N LEU A 469 39.68 -8.64 -34.41
CA LEU A 469 40.16 -8.84 -33.05
C LEU A 469 41.08 -10.06 -33.04
N VAL A 470 42.31 -9.90 -32.56
CA VAL A 470 43.31 -10.97 -32.51
C VAL A 470 43.73 -11.20 -31.06
N GLU A 471 43.81 -12.47 -30.66
CA GLU A 471 44.33 -12.89 -29.35
C GLU A 471 45.79 -13.32 -29.52
N ALA A 472 46.72 -12.56 -28.96
CA ALA A 472 48.16 -12.77 -29.10
C ALA A 472 48.90 -12.24 -27.87
N THR A 473 50.17 -12.61 -27.66
CA THR A 473 50.97 -11.98 -26.61
C THR A 473 51.29 -10.53 -26.96
N TYR A 474 51.53 -9.66 -25.97
CA TYR A 474 51.94 -8.28 -26.27
C TYR A 474 53.20 -8.24 -27.14
N GLU A 475 54.16 -9.14 -26.91
CA GLU A 475 55.38 -9.24 -27.72
C GLU A 475 55.06 -9.56 -29.20
N ASP A 476 54.13 -10.48 -29.46
CA ASP A 476 53.68 -10.80 -30.83
C ASP A 476 52.98 -9.62 -31.52
N VAL A 477 52.19 -8.83 -30.77
CA VAL A 477 51.49 -7.66 -31.31
C VAL A 477 52.46 -6.53 -31.68
N VAL A 478 53.53 -6.34 -30.91
CA VAL A 478 54.58 -5.36 -31.22
C VAL A 478 55.43 -5.83 -32.40
N ASP A 479 55.82 -7.10 -32.43
CA ASP A 479 56.56 -7.70 -33.55
C ASP A 479 55.76 -7.62 -34.85
N PHE A 480 54.43 -7.75 -34.80
CA PHE A 480 53.52 -7.55 -35.95
C PHE A 480 53.63 -6.14 -36.55
N VAL A 481 53.68 -5.09 -35.71
CA VAL A 481 53.76 -3.69 -36.18
C VAL A 481 55.16 -3.35 -36.69
N GLU A 482 56.21 -3.90 -36.07
CA GLU A 482 57.59 -3.53 -36.36
C GLU A 482 58.23 -4.34 -37.51
N LYS A 483 57.85 -5.62 -37.73
CA LYS A 483 58.51 -6.51 -38.71
C LYS A 483 57.77 -6.78 -40.02
N LYS A 484 56.57 -6.23 -40.26
CA LYS A 484 55.81 -6.40 -41.54
C LYS A 484 55.85 -7.83 -42.13
N GLY A 485 55.59 -8.86 -41.33
CA GLY A 485 55.61 -10.23 -41.85
C GLY A 485 55.08 -11.28 -40.88
N PHE A 486 54.14 -12.08 -41.36
CA PHE A 486 53.59 -13.24 -40.67
C PHE A 486 54.68 -14.29 -40.42
N LYS A 487 55.10 -14.45 -39.16
CA LYS A 487 55.55 -15.75 -38.64
C LYS A 487 54.62 -16.11 -37.48
N ASP A 488 53.70 -17.02 -37.76
CA ASP A 488 52.95 -17.85 -36.80
C ASP A 488 52.40 -17.18 -35.53
N ILE A 489 51.54 -16.16 -35.68
CA ILE A 489 50.61 -15.79 -34.59
C ILE A 489 49.46 -16.82 -34.58
N ASN A 490 49.72 -17.92 -33.88
CA ASN A 490 48.81 -19.04 -33.72
C ASN A 490 47.78 -18.75 -32.62
N LYS A 491 46.73 -18.00 -32.98
CA LYS A 491 45.33 -18.18 -32.55
C LYS A 491 44.47 -17.04 -33.10
N LYS A 492 43.98 -17.21 -34.34
CA LYS A 492 42.72 -16.54 -34.71
C LYS A 492 41.68 -16.93 -33.66
N LEU A 493 40.86 -15.97 -33.21
CA LEU A 493 39.67 -16.30 -32.44
C LEU A 493 38.92 -17.43 -33.15
N LYS A 494 38.41 -18.39 -32.38
CA LYS A 494 37.61 -19.49 -32.95
C LYS A 494 36.50 -18.86 -33.78
N THR A 495 36.58 -19.05 -35.09
CA THR A 495 35.69 -18.41 -36.06
C THR A 495 34.64 -19.44 -36.48
N PHE A 496 33.38 -19.08 -36.33
CA PHE A 496 32.25 -19.94 -36.65
C PHE A 496 31.47 -19.39 -37.83
N SER A 497 31.00 -20.30 -38.67
CA SER A 497 30.28 -19.98 -39.90
C SER A 497 28.82 -19.61 -39.63
N ASP A 498 28.25 -20.11 -38.54
CA ASP A 498 26.88 -19.82 -38.11
C ASP A 498 26.70 -19.98 -36.57
N PRO A 499 25.60 -19.45 -35.99
CA PRO A 499 25.30 -19.62 -34.56
C PRO A 499 25.01 -21.06 -34.12
N GLU A 500 24.53 -21.93 -34.99
CA GLU A 500 24.24 -23.33 -34.66
C GLU A 500 25.55 -24.11 -34.45
N GLU A 501 26.60 -23.78 -35.21
CA GLU A 501 27.95 -24.34 -35.05
C GLU A 501 28.54 -23.97 -33.68
N VAL A 502 28.35 -22.72 -33.24
CA VAL A 502 28.73 -22.26 -31.89
C VAL A 502 27.99 -23.09 -30.84
N ARG A 503 26.68 -23.31 -31.06
CA ARG A 503 25.84 -24.04 -30.12
C ARG A 503 26.24 -25.51 -30.01
N ALA A 504 26.41 -26.19 -31.14
CA ALA A 504 26.84 -27.58 -31.19
C ALA A 504 28.19 -27.77 -30.50
N THR A 505 29.13 -26.84 -30.74
CA THR A 505 30.46 -26.90 -30.13
C THR A 505 30.42 -26.64 -28.61
N TYR A 506 29.54 -25.74 -28.16
CA TYR A 506 29.29 -25.50 -26.74
C TYR A 506 28.66 -26.72 -26.05
N ASP A 507 27.66 -27.35 -26.66
CA ASP A 507 26.98 -28.54 -26.12
C ASP A 507 27.91 -29.76 -26.05
N LEU A 508 28.91 -29.85 -26.94
CA LEU A 508 30.00 -30.83 -26.89
C LEU A 508 31.05 -30.54 -25.79
N GLY A 509 30.97 -29.39 -25.12
CA GLY A 509 31.90 -28.99 -24.06
C GLY A 509 33.23 -28.40 -24.55
N ASN A 510 33.37 -28.15 -25.86
CA ASN A 510 34.60 -27.65 -26.49
C ASN A 510 34.72 -26.10 -26.49
N LEU A 511 33.71 -25.41 -25.97
CA LEU A 511 33.61 -23.96 -25.86
C LEU A 511 33.11 -23.56 -24.46
N LYS A 512 33.73 -22.53 -23.87
CA LYS A 512 33.28 -21.95 -22.59
C LYS A 512 32.42 -20.70 -22.82
N GLU A 513 31.51 -20.41 -21.90
CA GLU A 513 30.49 -19.34 -22.03
C GLU A 513 31.09 -17.94 -22.25
N HIS A 514 32.23 -17.66 -21.61
CA HIS A 514 32.88 -16.34 -21.62
C HIS A 514 34.06 -16.24 -22.60
N GLU A 515 34.32 -17.28 -23.39
CA GLU A 515 35.38 -17.28 -24.40
C GLU A 515 35.00 -16.35 -25.56
N TRP A 516 35.95 -15.59 -26.08
CA TRP A 516 35.68 -14.74 -27.24
C TRP A 516 35.67 -15.55 -28.53
N ILE A 517 34.67 -15.30 -29.36
CA ILE A 517 34.48 -15.95 -30.65
C ILE A 517 34.12 -14.91 -31.71
N THR A 518 34.44 -15.22 -32.97
CA THR A 518 33.94 -14.45 -34.11
C THR A 518 32.93 -15.32 -34.84
N VAL A 519 31.70 -14.85 -34.98
CA VAL A 519 30.61 -15.61 -35.62
C VAL A 519 29.99 -14.78 -36.73
N ARG A 520 29.63 -15.44 -37.83
CA ARG A 520 28.94 -14.77 -38.93
C ARG A 520 27.45 -14.67 -38.62
N LEU A 521 26.94 -13.45 -38.47
CA LEU A 521 25.53 -13.15 -38.24
C LEU A 521 24.99 -12.29 -39.38
N ASN A 522 23.94 -12.75 -40.06
CA ASN A 522 23.29 -12.03 -41.18
C ASN A 522 24.26 -11.55 -42.28
N GLY A 523 25.33 -12.30 -42.53
CA GLY A 523 26.34 -12.00 -43.55
C GLY A 523 27.60 -11.31 -43.03
N ASP A 524 27.53 -10.65 -41.86
CA ASP A 524 28.64 -9.90 -41.25
C ASP A 524 29.34 -10.71 -40.14
N TYR A 525 30.65 -10.53 -39.99
CA TYR A 525 31.40 -11.11 -38.88
C TYR A 525 31.28 -10.23 -37.64
N VAL A 526 30.82 -10.83 -36.54
CA VAL A 526 30.61 -10.15 -35.25
C VAL A 526 31.42 -10.86 -34.16
N ASP A 527 32.20 -10.09 -33.41
CA ASP A 527 32.90 -10.58 -32.23
C ASP A 527 31.94 -10.60 -31.04
N THR A 528 31.83 -11.75 -30.38
CA THR A 528 30.92 -11.97 -29.26
C THR A 528 31.38 -13.12 -28.36
N THR A 529 30.53 -13.55 -27.43
CA THR A 529 30.75 -14.73 -26.58
C THR A 529 29.67 -15.79 -26.83
N PRO A 530 29.97 -17.09 -26.64
CA PRO A 530 28.98 -18.16 -26.72
C PRO A 530 27.77 -17.90 -25.82
N GLY A 531 27.99 -17.34 -24.63
CA GLY A 531 26.89 -16.98 -23.73
C GLY A 531 25.91 -15.96 -24.31
N ARG A 532 26.39 -14.97 -25.07
CA ARG A 532 25.54 -13.98 -25.77
C ARG A 532 24.79 -14.61 -26.96
N ILE A 533 25.39 -15.60 -27.64
CA ILE A 533 24.72 -16.38 -28.69
C ILE A 533 23.62 -17.28 -28.11
N ILE A 534 23.89 -17.96 -27.00
CA ILE A 534 22.86 -18.74 -26.29
C ILE A 534 21.72 -17.85 -25.84
N PHE A 535 22.01 -16.62 -25.38
CA PHE A 535 20.98 -15.63 -25.08
C PHE A 535 20.21 -15.17 -26.32
N SER A 536 20.83 -15.12 -27.51
CA SER A 536 20.12 -14.71 -28.71
C SER A 536 19.07 -15.71 -29.19
N GLU A 537 19.21 -17.00 -28.85
CA GLU A 537 18.23 -18.05 -29.17
C GLU A 537 16.84 -17.81 -28.54
N ILE A 538 16.78 -17.09 -27.41
CA ILE A 538 15.50 -16.82 -26.74
C ILE A 538 14.80 -15.56 -27.27
N LEU A 539 15.50 -14.73 -28.04
CA LEU A 539 14.94 -13.48 -28.57
C LEU A 539 13.86 -13.75 -29.64
N PRO A 540 12.85 -12.88 -29.75
CA PRO A 540 11.93 -12.92 -30.88
C PRO A 540 12.59 -12.37 -32.15
N ASP A 541 12.04 -12.75 -33.31
CA ASP A 541 12.53 -12.31 -34.61
C ASP A 541 12.47 -10.78 -34.75
N GLY A 542 13.51 -10.21 -35.39
CA GLY A 542 13.59 -8.76 -35.66
C GLY A 542 14.28 -7.92 -34.59
N ILE A 543 14.82 -8.54 -33.54
CA ILE A 543 15.64 -7.84 -32.53
C ILE A 543 17.11 -7.80 -32.97
N PRO A 544 17.77 -6.62 -33.02
CA PRO A 544 19.15 -6.52 -33.43
C PRO A 544 20.10 -7.11 -32.37
N PHE A 545 21.04 -7.96 -32.82
CA PHE A 545 22.04 -8.59 -31.95
C PHE A 545 22.93 -7.56 -31.21
N SER A 546 23.13 -6.37 -31.79
CA SER A 546 23.87 -5.28 -31.15
C SER A 546 23.28 -4.83 -29.81
N MET A 547 21.99 -5.06 -29.57
CA MET A 547 21.35 -4.72 -28.29
C MET A 547 21.75 -5.66 -27.16
N ILE A 548 22.14 -6.90 -27.48
CA ILE A 548 22.52 -7.95 -26.53
C ILE A 548 24.02 -8.25 -26.53
N ASN A 549 24.79 -7.72 -27.49
CA ASN A 549 26.24 -7.90 -27.55
C ASN A 549 26.99 -7.02 -26.53
N LYS A 550 26.61 -7.14 -25.26
CA LYS A 550 27.15 -6.42 -24.11
C LYS A 550 26.75 -7.16 -22.83
N THR A 551 27.36 -6.80 -21.70
CA THR A 551 27.03 -7.39 -20.40
C THR A 551 25.67 -6.90 -19.90
N LEU A 552 24.69 -7.80 -19.84
CA LEU A 552 23.29 -7.44 -19.53
C LEU A 552 23.07 -7.27 -18.02
N THR A 553 22.95 -6.02 -17.58
CA THR A 553 22.51 -5.67 -16.22
C THR A 553 20.99 -5.58 -16.12
N LYS A 554 20.44 -5.49 -14.89
CA LYS A 554 18.99 -5.28 -14.66
C LYS A 554 18.40 -4.12 -15.47
N LYS A 555 19.14 -3.02 -15.57
CA LYS A 555 18.70 -1.82 -16.32
C LYS A 555 18.62 -2.10 -17.82
N GLU A 556 19.54 -2.91 -18.34
CA GLU A 556 19.58 -3.26 -19.75
C GLU A 556 18.51 -4.27 -20.12
N LEU A 557 18.25 -5.25 -19.25
CA LEU A 557 17.10 -6.15 -19.40
C LEU A 557 15.78 -5.40 -19.43
N GLY A 558 15.60 -4.40 -18.55
CA GLY A 558 14.43 -3.52 -18.59
C GLY A 558 14.26 -2.80 -19.94
N LYS A 559 15.36 -2.27 -20.50
CA LYS A 559 15.35 -1.62 -21.83
C LYS A 559 15.06 -2.61 -22.96
N LEU A 560 15.59 -3.82 -22.87
CA LEU A 560 15.37 -4.89 -23.85
C LEU A 560 13.89 -5.31 -23.86
N ILE A 561 13.30 -5.56 -22.68
CA ILE A 561 11.88 -5.91 -22.54
C ILE A 561 10.99 -4.78 -23.09
N GLU A 562 11.31 -3.52 -22.79
CA GLU A 562 10.58 -2.37 -23.32
C GLU A 562 10.65 -2.30 -24.85
N TYR A 563 11.82 -2.58 -25.43
CA TYR A 563 12.00 -2.59 -26.88
C TYR A 563 11.23 -3.74 -27.55
N ILE A 564 11.30 -4.95 -26.99
CA ILE A 564 10.55 -6.12 -27.49
C ILE A 564 9.05 -5.84 -27.43
N TYR A 565 8.55 -5.27 -26.32
CA TYR A 565 7.15 -4.91 -26.18
C TYR A 565 6.68 -3.91 -27.25
N LYS A 566 7.51 -2.91 -27.58
CA LYS A 566 7.20 -1.90 -28.60
C LYS A 566 7.29 -2.44 -30.03
N LYS A 567 8.21 -3.37 -30.32
CA LYS A 567 8.47 -3.88 -31.68
C LYS A 567 7.69 -5.14 -32.02
N CYS A 568 7.76 -6.15 -31.18
CA CYS A 568 7.17 -7.47 -31.41
C CYS A 568 5.79 -7.62 -30.77
N GLY A 569 5.42 -6.66 -29.91
CA GLY A 569 4.14 -6.64 -29.22
C GLY A 569 4.10 -7.56 -28.00
N LYS A 570 2.91 -7.68 -27.45
CA LYS A 570 2.67 -8.26 -26.12
C LYS A 570 2.89 -9.77 -26.04
N ARG A 571 2.39 -10.53 -27.03
CA ARG A 571 2.47 -12.00 -27.03
C ARG A 571 3.93 -12.48 -27.00
N GLU A 572 4.74 -11.94 -27.91
CA GLU A 572 6.17 -12.27 -28.00
C GLU A 572 6.93 -11.84 -26.75
N THR A 573 6.54 -10.71 -26.13
CA THR A 573 7.14 -10.29 -24.86
C THR A 573 6.89 -11.31 -23.74
N VAL A 574 5.67 -11.84 -23.61
CA VAL A 574 5.37 -12.86 -22.58
C VAL A 574 6.16 -14.13 -22.82
N VAL A 575 6.21 -14.60 -24.07
CA VAL A 575 6.99 -15.81 -24.42
C VAL A 575 8.49 -15.59 -24.14
N PHE A 576 9.02 -14.41 -24.46
CA PHE A 576 10.38 -14.03 -24.14
C PHE A 576 10.64 -14.01 -22.63
N LEU A 577 9.71 -13.46 -21.83
CA LEU A 577 9.83 -13.41 -20.37
C LEU A 577 9.87 -14.81 -19.73
N ASP A 578 8.99 -15.71 -20.14
CA ASP A 578 8.98 -17.10 -19.65
C ASP A 578 10.31 -17.80 -19.98
N LYS A 579 10.84 -17.64 -21.21
CA LYS A 579 12.15 -18.19 -21.62
C LYS A 579 13.32 -17.54 -20.86
N LEU A 580 13.27 -16.23 -20.65
CA LEU A 580 14.28 -15.45 -19.95
C LEU A 580 14.40 -15.88 -18.49
N GLU A 581 13.27 -16.14 -17.82
CA GLU A 581 13.24 -16.67 -16.46
C GLU A 581 13.95 -18.02 -16.38
N GLN A 582 13.57 -18.97 -17.24
CA GLN A 582 14.16 -20.31 -17.26
C GLN A 582 15.67 -20.27 -17.53
N LEU A 583 16.09 -19.44 -18.48
CA LEU A 583 17.50 -19.24 -18.81
C LEU A 583 18.26 -18.63 -17.61
N GLY A 584 17.68 -17.60 -16.99
CA GLY A 584 18.26 -16.94 -15.84
C GLY A 584 18.47 -17.90 -14.67
N PHE A 585 17.46 -18.69 -14.30
CA PHE A 585 17.61 -19.69 -13.24
C PHE A 585 18.63 -20.77 -13.58
N LYS A 586 18.60 -21.31 -14.81
CA LYS A 586 19.54 -22.35 -15.24
C LYS A 586 20.99 -21.88 -15.13
N TYR A 587 21.30 -20.70 -15.63
CA TYR A 587 22.66 -20.16 -15.60
C TYR A 587 23.06 -19.60 -14.24
N ALA A 588 22.12 -19.14 -13.41
CA ALA A 588 22.39 -18.83 -12.02
C ALA A 588 22.86 -20.08 -11.27
N THR A 589 22.17 -21.21 -11.42
CA THR A 589 22.60 -22.49 -10.81
C THR A 589 23.93 -22.97 -11.39
N LYS A 590 24.11 -22.92 -12.72
CA LYS A 590 25.36 -23.35 -13.38
C LYS A 590 26.56 -22.51 -12.95
N SER A 591 26.37 -21.21 -12.69
CA SER A 591 27.45 -20.31 -12.26
C SER A 591 28.06 -20.72 -10.92
N GLY A 592 27.32 -21.43 -10.07
CA GLY A 592 27.79 -21.84 -8.74
C GLY A 592 28.17 -20.66 -7.83
N VAL A 593 27.65 -19.46 -8.11
CA VAL A 593 27.95 -18.26 -7.32
C VAL A 593 27.52 -18.47 -5.88
N SER A 594 28.49 -18.35 -4.98
CA SER A 594 28.32 -18.46 -3.53
C SER A 594 28.99 -17.28 -2.85
N ILE A 595 28.60 -16.98 -1.61
CA ILE A 595 29.22 -15.92 -0.81
C ILE A 595 29.97 -16.56 0.34
N SER A 596 31.25 -16.25 0.45
CA SER A 596 32.12 -16.60 1.57
C SER A 596 32.51 -15.34 2.35
N MET A 597 33.11 -15.54 3.53
CA MET A 597 33.66 -14.43 4.31
C MET A 597 34.87 -13.80 3.61
N ASP A 598 35.63 -14.59 2.84
CA ASP A 598 36.82 -14.14 2.12
C ASP A 598 36.48 -13.22 0.95
N ASP A 599 35.28 -13.35 0.38
CA ASP A 599 34.77 -12.45 -0.67
C ASP A 599 34.62 -11.00 -0.18
N MET A 600 34.53 -10.78 1.14
CA MET A 600 34.33 -9.48 1.77
C MET A 600 35.66 -8.79 2.13
N HIS A 601 36.51 -8.48 1.14
CA HIS A 601 37.85 -7.94 1.37
C HIS A 601 37.84 -6.59 2.13
N ILE A 602 38.56 -6.51 3.25
CA ILE A 602 38.71 -5.28 4.04
C ILE A 602 39.83 -4.45 3.42
N PRO A 603 39.64 -3.14 3.16
CA PRO A 603 40.65 -2.34 2.48
C PRO A 603 41.95 -2.26 3.29
N SER A 604 43.08 -2.49 2.65
CA SER A 604 44.41 -2.48 3.27
C SER A 604 44.73 -1.10 3.89
N LYS A 605 44.37 -0.02 3.19
CA LYS A 605 44.57 1.37 3.64
C LYS A 605 43.55 1.87 4.66
N LYS A 606 42.58 1.05 5.06
CA LYS A 606 41.51 1.46 5.99
C LYS A 606 42.08 2.04 7.29
N ALA A 607 43.05 1.36 7.91
CA ALA A 607 43.63 1.78 9.18
C ALA A 607 44.37 3.12 9.06
N GLU A 608 45.03 3.37 7.93
CA GLU A 608 45.73 4.63 7.65
C GLU A 608 44.73 5.78 7.48
N LEU A 609 43.66 5.56 6.70
CA LEU A 609 42.62 6.56 6.47
C LEU A 609 41.89 6.95 7.76
N ILE A 610 41.62 5.98 8.65
CA ILE A 610 41.00 6.24 9.95
C ILE A 610 41.94 7.05 10.86
N LYS A 611 43.22 6.68 10.93
CA LYS A 611 44.20 7.43 11.75
C LYS A 611 44.38 8.86 11.27
N ALA A 612 44.41 9.09 9.96
CA ALA A 612 44.46 10.44 9.40
C ALA A 612 43.22 11.27 9.79
N ALA A 613 42.03 10.66 9.71
CA ALA A 613 40.78 11.30 10.13
C ALA A 613 40.77 11.66 11.63
N GLU A 614 41.25 10.75 12.48
CA GLU A 614 41.36 10.98 13.92
C GLU A 614 42.30 12.16 14.23
N GLN A 615 43.42 12.27 13.51
CA GLN A 615 44.33 13.42 13.64
C GLN A 615 43.67 14.73 13.22
N GLU A 616 42.97 14.77 12.09
CA GLU A 616 42.21 15.95 11.65
C GLU A 616 41.15 16.37 12.69
N VAL A 617 40.43 15.41 13.28
CA VAL A 617 39.44 15.68 14.33
C VAL A 617 40.10 16.24 15.60
N ILE A 618 41.29 15.75 15.97
CA ILE A 618 42.07 16.30 17.10
C ILE A 618 42.48 17.75 16.83
N GLU A 619 42.90 18.08 15.60
CA GLU A 619 43.23 19.46 15.21
C GLU A 619 42.00 20.38 15.29
N VAL A 620 40.84 19.92 14.82
CA VAL A 620 39.57 20.66 14.93
C VAL A 620 39.19 20.87 16.40
N GLN A 621 39.37 19.85 17.25
CA GLN A 621 39.13 19.96 18.69
C GLN A 621 40.10 20.95 19.35
N LYS A 622 41.36 21.00 18.90
CA LYS A 622 42.34 21.99 19.37
C LYS A 622 41.94 23.42 18.98
N GLN A 623 41.52 23.64 17.74
CA GLN A 623 41.01 24.95 17.28
C GLN A 623 39.81 25.43 18.12
N TYR A 624 38.92 24.51 18.52
CA TYR A 624 37.81 24.82 19.41
C TYR A 624 38.28 25.20 20.81
N ASN A 625 39.22 24.44 21.38
CA ASN A 625 39.79 24.72 22.70
C ASN A 625 40.57 26.05 22.74
N ASP A 626 41.23 26.41 21.63
CA ASP A 626 41.94 27.68 21.43
C ASP A 626 40.98 28.86 21.14
N GLY A 627 39.67 28.60 21.05
CA GLY A 627 38.62 29.62 20.84
C GLY A 627 38.51 30.14 19.41
N LEU A 628 39.12 29.47 18.43
CA LEU A 628 39.14 29.90 17.02
C LEU A 628 37.85 29.56 16.27
N ILE A 629 37.09 28.55 16.72
CA ILE A 629 35.84 28.09 16.11
C ILE A 629 34.75 27.91 17.14
N THR A 630 33.49 28.01 16.71
CA THR A 630 32.31 27.78 17.56
C THR A 630 31.96 26.29 17.69
N GLN A 631 31.14 25.93 18.68
CA GLN A 631 30.71 24.54 18.90
C GLN A 631 29.92 23.98 17.70
N GLY A 632 29.10 24.80 17.05
CA GLY A 632 28.35 24.40 15.85
C GLY A 632 29.26 24.14 14.65
N GLU A 633 30.27 24.98 14.45
CA GLU A 633 31.27 24.79 13.39
C GLU A 633 32.15 23.57 13.64
N ARG A 634 32.55 23.33 14.90
CA ARG A 634 33.25 22.11 15.32
C ARG A 634 32.43 20.87 14.96
N TYR A 635 31.15 20.86 15.34
CA TYR A 635 30.23 19.75 15.06
C TYR A 635 30.12 19.45 13.57
N ASN A 636 29.88 20.46 12.74
CA ASN A 636 29.77 20.29 11.29
C ASN A 636 31.08 19.80 10.66
N LYS A 637 32.22 20.37 11.05
CA LYS A 637 33.55 19.95 10.55
C LYS A 637 33.85 18.49 10.89
N VAL A 638 33.55 18.04 12.10
CA VAL A 638 33.76 16.65 12.52
C VAL A 638 32.90 15.69 11.69
N ILE A 639 31.64 16.06 11.43
CA ILE A 639 30.75 15.27 10.57
C ILE A 639 31.28 15.18 9.14
N ASP A 640 31.72 16.30 8.56
CA ASP A 640 32.23 16.34 7.20
C ASP A 640 33.51 15.50 7.04
N ILE A 641 34.43 15.56 8.00
CA ILE A 641 35.64 14.72 8.01
C ILE A 641 35.27 13.24 7.98
N TRP A 642 34.38 12.80 8.87
CA TRP A 642 33.97 11.40 8.95
C TRP A 642 33.15 10.94 7.74
N ALA A 643 32.32 11.82 7.17
CA ALA A 643 31.58 11.53 5.94
C ALA A 643 32.55 11.29 4.76
N ASN A 644 33.52 12.20 4.57
CA ASN A 644 34.54 12.10 3.52
C ASN A 644 35.39 10.84 3.66
N VAL A 645 35.84 10.51 4.88
CA VAL A 645 36.65 9.31 5.13
C VAL A 645 35.85 8.04 4.89
N THR A 646 34.57 8.02 5.28
CA THR A 646 33.67 6.89 5.01
C THR A 646 33.51 6.64 3.50
N GLU A 647 33.47 7.69 2.68
CA GLU A 647 33.45 7.58 1.21
C GLU A 647 34.78 7.09 0.64
N LYS A 648 35.92 7.66 1.08
CA LYS A 648 37.26 7.21 0.65
C LYS A 648 37.52 5.74 0.96
N VAL A 649 37.13 5.27 2.15
CA VAL A 649 37.23 3.85 2.53
C VAL A 649 36.35 2.98 1.62
N ALA A 650 35.18 3.47 1.21
CA ALA A 650 34.30 2.75 0.29
C ALA A 650 34.88 2.65 -1.13
N GLU A 651 35.50 3.72 -1.63
CA GLU A 651 36.17 3.71 -2.93
C GLU A 651 37.36 2.74 -2.96
N GLU A 652 38.19 2.76 -1.92
CA GLU A 652 39.36 1.89 -1.83
C GLU A 652 38.93 0.42 -1.68
N MET A 653 37.86 0.15 -0.93
CA MET A 653 37.22 -1.17 -0.87
C MET A 653 36.80 -1.66 -2.24
N MET A 654 36.12 -0.83 -3.04
CA MET A 654 35.67 -1.21 -4.38
C MET A 654 36.84 -1.44 -5.34
N LYS A 655 37.98 -0.78 -5.14
CA LYS A 655 39.21 -1.02 -5.92
C LYS A 655 39.83 -2.37 -5.58
N GLU A 656 39.95 -2.67 -4.29
CA GLU A 656 40.60 -3.88 -3.77
C GLU A 656 39.70 -5.12 -3.72
N LEU A 657 38.40 -4.98 -4.00
CA LEU A 657 37.45 -6.09 -4.06
C LEU A 657 37.97 -7.16 -5.05
N GLY A 658 38.26 -8.38 -4.59
CA GLY A 658 38.87 -9.45 -5.40
C GLY A 658 40.37 -9.70 -5.14
N ALA A 659 41.02 -8.90 -4.28
CA ALA A 659 42.36 -9.17 -3.77
C ALA A 659 42.38 -10.37 -2.82
N GLU A 660 43.50 -11.10 -2.77
CA GLU A 660 43.80 -12.10 -1.73
C GLU A 660 44.71 -11.49 -0.66
N ASP A 661 44.43 -11.77 0.61
CA ASP A 661 45.31 -11.41 1.73
C ASP A 661 46.69 -12.05 1.52
N GLY A 662 47.73 -11.24 1.35
CA GLY A 662 49.13 -11.69 1.32
C GLY A 662 49.73 -12.03 -0.05
N ARG A 663 49.07 -11.74 -1.18
CA ARG A 663 49.68 -11.81 -2.52
C ARG A 663 49.53 -10.49 -3.28
N PRO A 664 50.63 -9.82 -3.70
CA PRO A 664 50.54 -8.68 -4.60
C PRO A 664 50.13 -9.19 -5.98
N LEU A 665 48.85 -9.09 -6.29
CA LEU A 665 48.32 -9.27 -7.64
C LEU A 665 48.67 -8.02 -8.46
N SER A 666 48.95 -8.19 -9.75
CA SER A 666 49.01 -7.05 -10.67
C SER A 666 47.64 -6.34 -10.72
N GLU A 667 47.60 -5.02 -10.99
CA GLU A 667 46.32 -4.26 -11.09
C GLU A 667 45.30 -4.94 -12.01
N ASP A 668 45.78 -5.65 -13.04
CA ASP A 668 44.97 -6.36 -14.02
C ASP A 668 44.45 -7.73 -13.53
N GLU A 669 45.27 -8.52 -12.84
CA GLU A 669 44.81 -9.79 -12.22
C GLU A 669 43.77 -9.51 -11.12
N LEU A 670 43.95 -8.39 -10.41
CA LEU A 670 42.99 -7.88 -9.46
C LEU A 670 41.67 -7.49 -10.15
N GLN A 671 41.73 -6.82 -11.31
CA GLN A 671 40.55 -6.44 -12.08
C GLN A 671 39.77 -7.67 -12.61
N GLU A 672 40.46 -8.71 -13.09
CA GLU A 672 39.80 -9.94 -13.53
C GLU A 672 39.16 -10.72 -12.37
N ARG A 673 39.87 -10.85 -11.24
CA ARG A 673 39.31 -11.48 -10.04
C ARG A 673 38.16 -10.69 -9.45
N ARG A 674 38.25 -9.36 -9.42
CA ARG A 674 37.16 -8.46 -9.02
C ARG A 674 35.92 -8.69 -9.87
N ALA A 675 36.11 -8.78 -11.18
CA ALA A 675 35.00 -8.96 -12.10
C ALA A 675 34.21 -10.25 -11.78
N PHE A 676 34.87 -11.33 -11.39
CA PHE A 676 34.20 -12.59 -11.04
C PHE A 676 33.98 -12.83 -9.55
N ASN A 677 34.26 -11.84 -8.69
CA ASN A 677 33.90 -11.90 -7.27
C ASN A 677 32.37 -11.88 -7.12
N SER A 678 31.83 -12.77 -6.31
CA SER A 678 30.39 -12.95 -6.12
C SER A 678 29.67 -11.69 -5.63
N ILE A 679 30.24 -11.01 -4.63
CA ILE A 679 29.65 -9.80 -4.04
C ILE A 679 29.66 -8.65 -5.05
N TYR A 680 30.76 -8.52 -5.79
CA TYR A 680 30.86 -7.54 -6.86
C TYR A 680 29.83 -7.80 -7.96
N MET A 681 29.73 -9.06 -8.43
CA MET A 681 28.75 -9.44 -9.46
C MET A 681 27.31 -9.18 -9.02
N MET A 682 26.95 -9.45 -7.77
CA MET A 682 25.61 -9.20 -7.24
C MET A 682 25.24 -7.71 -7.26
N ALA A 683 26.17 -6.83 -6.87
CA ALA A 683 25.94 -5.39 -6.88
C ALA A 683 26.02 -4.76 -8.28
N ASP A 684 27.01 -5.12 -9.09
CA ASP A 684 27.21 -4.57 -10.44
C ASP A 684 26.09 -4.97 -11.40
N SER A 685 25.62 -6.24 -11.32
CA SER A 685 24.47 -6.70 -12.10
C SER A 685 23.16 -5.97 -11.75
N GLY A 686 23.09 -5.38 -10.54
CA GLY A 686 21.87 -4.83 -9.97
C GLY A 686 20.87 -5.89 -9.54
N ALA A 687 21.30 -7.15 -9.40
CA ALA A 687 20.49 -8.26 -8.91
C ALA A 687 20.06 -8.03 -7.46
N ARG A 688 21.03 -7.83 -6.57
CA ARG A 688 20.84 -7.57 -5.14
C ARG A 688 22.10 -6.95 -4.53
N GLY A 689 21.94 -6.02 -3.61
CA GLY A 689 23.07 -5.33 -2.97
C GLY A 689 23.30 -3.95 -3.55
N SER A 690 23.54 -2.96 -2.68
CA SER A 690 24.04 -1.65 -3.06
C SER A 690 25.50 -1.49 -2.63
N THR A 691 26.22 -0.56 -3.26
CA THR A 691 27.59 -0.19 -2.85
C THR A 691 27.65 0.23 -1.37
N ALA A 692 26.59 0.88 -0.87
CA ALA A 692 26.46 1.24 0.55
C ALA A 692 26.34 0.02 1.47
N GLN A 693 25.66 -1.05 1.06
CA GLN A 693 25.56 -2.30 1.83
C GLN A 693 26.91 -3.04 1.85
N ILE A 694 27.60 -3.11 0.71
CA ILE A 694 28.94 -3.70 0.64
C ILE A 694 29.91 -2.92 1.53
N ARG A 695 29.83 -1.57 1.52
CA ARG A 695 30.60 -0.70 2.41
C ARG A 695 30.40 -1.03 3.89
N GLN A 696 29.18 -1.34 4.31
CA GLN A 696 28.91 -1.72 5.71
C GLN A 696 29.47 -3.10 6.07
N LEU A 697 29.59 -4.00 5.10
CA LEU A 697 30.14 -5.35 5.32
C LEU A 697 31.66 -5.33 5.50
N ALA A 698 32.39 -4.64 4.61
CA ALA A 698 33.86 -4.71 4.55
C ALA A 698 34.60 -3.36 4.75
N GLY A 699 33.92 -2.22 4.56
CA GLY A 699 34.49 -0.89 4.79
C GLY A 699 34.36 -0.45 6.25
N MET A 700 33.39 0.41 6.52
CA MET A 700 32.97 0.86 7.86
C MET A 700 31.49 1.29 7.83
N ARG A 701 30.82 1.28 8.98
CA ARG A 701 29.42 1.75 9.05
C ARG A 701 29.29 3.28 8.95
N GLY A 702 30.24 4.02 9.51
CA GLY A 702 30.25 5.48 9.49
C GLY A 702 29.33 6.12 10.53
N LEU A 703 28.82 7.31 10.22
CA LEU A 703 27.99 8.12 11.12
C LEU A 703 26.56 7.56 11.27
N MET A 704 25.99 7.69 12.46
CA MET A 704 24.62 7.26 12.78
C MET A 704 23.76 8.44 13.23
N ALA A 705 22.47 8.40 12.89
CA ALA A 705 21.51 9.40 13.32
C ALA A 705 20.80 8.97 14.61
N LYS A 706 20.51 9.93 15.49
CA LYS A 706 19.61 9.76 16.63
C LYS A 706 18.15 9.80 16.15
N PRO A 707 17.16 9.37 16.98
CA PRO A 707 15.74 9.55 16.69
C PRO A 707 15.31 11.01 16.51
N SER A 708 16.09 11.97 17.01
CA SER A 708 15.88 13.41 16.79
C SER A 708 16.28 13.88 15.39
N GLY A 709 17.02 13.07 14.63
CA GLY A 709 17.63 13.43 13.35
C GLY A 709 19.04 14.02 13.46
N GLU A 710 19.53 14.31 14.68
CA GLU A 710 20.92 14.72 14.90
C GLU A 710 21.90 13.58 14.65
N ILE A 711 23.02 13.88 14.00
CA ILE A 711 24.08 12.90 13.76
C ILE A 711 24.95 12.77 15.01
N ILE A 712 25.28 11.53 15.38
CA ILE A 712 26.20 11.22 16.48
C ILE A 712 27.63 11.47 15.98
N GLU A 713 28.35 12.35 16.67
CA GLU A 713 29.73 12.77 16.31
C GLU A 713 30.73 11.60 16.28
N THR A 714 30.48 10.56 17.08
CA THR A 714 31.33 9.37 17.15
C THR A 714 30.89 8.36 16.08
N PRO A 715 31.69 8.14 15.02
CA PRO A 715 31.35 7.18 13.97
C PRO A 715 31.55 5.73 14.44
N ILE A 716 30.95 4.80 13.70
CA ILE A 716 31.27 3.38 13.80
C ILE A 716 32.35 3.06 12.75
N THR A 717 33.60 2.94 13.22
CA THR A 717 34.79 2.62 12.40
C THR A 717 34.88 1.14 12.03
N ALA A 718 34.24 0.27 12.81
CA ALA A 718 34.13 -1.16 12.53
C ALA A 718 33.15 -1.46 11.40
N ASN A 719 33.32 -2.64 10.79
CA ASN A 719 32.38 -3.22 9.82
C ASN A 719 31.77 -4.53 10.36
N PHE A 720 30.85 -5.15 9.61
CA PHE A 720 30.23 -6.40 10.05
C PHE A 720 31.17 -7.62 10.00
N ARG A 721 32.21 -7.61 9.15
CA ARG A 721 33.21 -8.68 9.09
C ARG A 721 34.12 -8.70 10.33
N GLU A 722 34.52 -7.53 10.81
CA GLU A 722 35.35 -7.35 12.02
C GLU A 722 34.53 -7.50 13.31
N GLY A 723 33.22 -7.20 13.25
CA GLY A 723 32.33 -7.16 14.40
C GLY A 723 32.33 -5.79 15.09
N LEU A 724 31.20 -5.47 15.73
CA LEU A 724 31.02 -4.19 16.43
C LEU A 724 31.23 -4.37 17.94
N THR A 725 31.81 -3.35 18.58
CA THR A 725 31.86 -3.28 20.05
C THR A 725 30.45 -3.05 20.64
N PRO A 726 30.19 -3.39 21.91
CA PRO A 726 28.87 -3.17 22.52
C PRO A 726 28.36 -1.73 22.42
N LEU A 727 29.26 -0.75 22.57
CA LEU A 727 28.92 0.67 22.45
C LEU A 727 28.55 1.06 21.01
N GLN A 728 29.35 0.62 20.04
CA GLN A 728 29.06 0.87 18.63
C GLN A 728 27.76 0.19 18.21
N TYR A 729 27.50 -1.04 18.67
CA TYR A 729 26.25 -1.73 18.41
C TYR A 729 25.05 -1.00 19.00
N PHE A 730 25.17 -0.51 20.25
CA PHE A 730 24.14 0.29 20.91
C PHE A 730 23.83 1.58 20.13
N ILE A 731 24.85 2.35 19.76
CA ILE A 731 24.70 3.55 18.91
C ILE A 731 23.93 3.21 17.62
N SER A 732 24.18 2.03 17.07
CA SER A 732 23.59 1.54 15.84
C SER A 732 22.09 1.20 15.94
N THR A 733 21.55 1.03 17.15
CA THR A 733 20.12 0.74 17.40
C THR A 733 19.24 2.00 17.43
N HIS A 734 19.85 3.19 17.42
CA HIS A 734 19.14 4.46 17.44
C HIS A 734 18.58 4.89 16.07
N GLY A 735 19.24 4.47 14.99
CA GLY A 735 18.78 4.68 13.61
C GLY A 735 17.85 3.57 13.18
#